data_AF-A0A4P9X2P1-F1
#
_entry.id   AF-A0A4P9X2P1-F1
#
_cell.length_a   1.000
_cell.length_b   1.000
_cell.length_c   1.000
_cell.angle_alpha   90.00
_cell.angle_beta   90.00
_cell.angle_gamma   90.00
#
_symmetry.space_group_name_H-M   'P 1'
#
loop_
_entity.id
_entity.type
_entity.pdbx_description
1 polymer ?
#
loop_
_entity_poly.entity_id
_entity_poly.type
_entity_poly.pdbx_seq_one_letter_code
_entity_poly.pdbx_strand_id
1 'polypeptide(L)'
;MASPDHAAPPVPKGRLQVINEAKEFSSEIASYMRNIWHVSDKGFSYNVVAVFGSQSTGKSTLLNRVFGTQFSTMDEQIRQQTTKGIWMSRAEGERDLLVLDVEGTDGREKGEDKDFERKSALFSLAIAEVLIINMWENMVGLYSGANLGLLRTVFEVNLQLFQAPGSPKTNLLFVLRDFTGVTPLENLAATLRKDLENIWEGLSKPAGKESATMDDFFELQFFGIPHKVFAAEPFNQGCAQLRTWFMDPEHASYVFRPQFHKHIPADGFPAYAEAIWDKVLTNKDLDLPSQQELLAQFRCDEIAREALAGFTATVGPLHAPLESGQLVATLGETMQTALHTALTAFDKDASRYHKPVYTRRRADFRDQMVDQLHSLFTQYVRNLHQRTVQAFAAALLHAAKPPTVAHLFADALTKARAEAVDGWDQAVAAAMVDDVAWTTTEFRAQLETELNSITATRRRKVIDHLVSQLVKTQSEAMDQQVLAALDAATSQSWSLIAKAFHHASGVLSQQFTSQSACLALTADEQHAAAQQLMATLWVHLVTQLKWETSEVPVGDRLRSRFREAFCYEGASRTPRIWKPSDDMETVFAQAKQRAEAWIVRFRAMDFAAGALPATLQDAVATSEIGADLDPDMGVGHLVLIDSAREKRYLELLSLEADAMYLNAKRSMLPTTREIPNWLWLVLLALGWNELWSVLSNPMYFLLLGIAGAVTYGIYAAGLTGPTFRVVKAATSEISTQITSGLKERGVHVDDVRKRLAQAIHKPDDIELHTMRSDKPHRAPAMTAAAKSSSSSRTASSSSASTTSSSSGFKSGVSHIHVQQGTATAAAPGKAKTSPLPTPRPLSSGMSLDELRAASARRKEAAAKAKAAAAAAGGEAAPASGITQRKHAATVSRAEGLSGTRPLNP
;
A
#
# COMPACT_ATOMS: atom_id res chain seq x y z
N MET A 1 28.01 -54.69 27.04
CA MET A 1 28.75 -55.29 25.90
C MET A 1 28.09 -54.79 24.63
N ALA A 2 28.86 -54.15 23.76
CA ALA A 2 28.52 -53.83 22.38
C ALA A 2 29.85 -53.88 21.62
N SER A 3 29.89 -54.51 20.46
CA SER A 3 31.13 -54.70 19.70
C SER A 3 31.54 -53.40 18.99
N PRO A 4 32.84 -53.13 18.82
CA PRO A 4 33.29 -52.07 17.92
C PRO A 4 33.07 -52.49 16.47
N ASP A 5 32.51 -51.61 15.65
CA ASP A 5 32.41 -51.85 14.20
C ASP A 5 33.79 -51.89 13.54
N HIS A 6 33.97 -52.82 12.61
CA HIS A 6 35.17 -52.88 11.78
C HIS A 6 35.16 -51.75 10.74
N ALA A 7 35.83 -50.64 11.06
CA ALA A 7 36.14 -49.61 10.07
C ALA A 7 36.90 -50.22 8.88
N ALA A 8 36.47 -49.90 7.66
CA ALA A 8 37.10 -50.39 6.44
C ALA A 8 38.55 -49.88 6.32
N PRO A 9 39.48 -50.68 5.76
CA PRO A 9 40.86 -50.26 5.59
C PRO A 9 40.98 -49.08 4.62
N PRO A 10 41.93 -48.14 4.82
CA PRO A 10 42.08 -46.97 3.97
C PRO A 10 42.42 -47.36 2.54
N VAL A 11 41.76 -46.73 1.57
CA VAL A 11 41.94 -47.00 0.14
C VAL A 11 43.38 -46.65 -0.28
N PRO A 12 44.13 -47.55 -0.96
CA PRO A 12 45.49 -47.26 -1.39
C PRO A 12 45.53 -46.18 -2.47
N LYS A 13 46.54 -45.30 -2.38
CA LYS A 13 46.72 -44.10 -3.21
C LYS A 13 46.69 -44.42 -4.70
N GLY A 14 45.70 -43.90 -5.42
CA GLY A 14 45.66 -43.89 -6.90
C GLY A 14 44.48 -44.59 -7.57
N ARG A 15 43.64 -45.31 -6.82
CA ARG A 15 42.40 -45.94 -7.33
C ARG A 15 41.17 -45.45 -6.57
N LEU A 16 40.04 -45.36 -7.26
CA LEU A 16 38.74 -44.95 -6.71
C LEU A 16 37.67 -45.98 -7.06
N GLN A 17 36.73 -46.24 -6.14
CA GLN A 17 35.49 -46.95 -6.48
C GLN A 17 34.52 -45.92 -7.09
N VAL A 18 34.22 -46.08 -8.38
CA VAL A 18 33.32 -45.19 -9.15
C VAL A 18 31.87 -45.47 -8.82
N ILE A 19 31.53 -46.77 -8.74
CA ILE A 19 30.20 -47.29 -8.41
C ILE A 19 30.37 -48.40 -7.39
N ASN A 20 29.63 -48.34 -6.28
CA ASN A 20 29.68 -49.35 -5.22
C ASN A 20 28.64 -50.48 -5.41
N GLU A 21 28.61 -51.44 -4.49
CA GLU A 21 27.68 -52.58 -4.55
C GLU A 21 26.21 -52.18 -4.38
N ALA A 22 25.94 -51.07 -3.68
CA ALA A 22 24.61 -50.49 -3.51
C ALA A 22 24.12 -49.71 -4.75
N LYS A 23 24.92 -49.69 -5.83
CA LYS A 23 24.67 -48.98 -7.09
C LYS A 23 24.77 -47.45 -6.97
N GLU A 24 25.40 -46.94 -5.90
CA GLU A 24 25.64 -45.51 -5.69
C GLU A 24 26.87 -45.04 -6.48
N PHE A 25 26.80 -43.84 -7.05
CA PHE A 25 27.88 -43.21 -7.81
C PHE A 25 28.76 -42.32 -6.91
N SER A 26 30.07 -42.30 -7.17
CA SER A 26 31.04 -41.61 -6.30
C SER A 26 31.24 -40.14 -6.67
N SER A 27 30.83 -39.25 -5.76
CA SER A 27 31.06 -37.80 -5.87
C SER A 27 32.55 -37.40 -5.80
N GLU A 28 33.45 -38.32 -5.40
CA GLU A 28 34.89 -38.06 -5.34
C GLU A 28 35.58 -38.04 -6.72
N ILE A 29 34.94 -38.50 -7.80
CA ILE A 29 35.60 -38.62 -9.11
C ILE A 29 36.16 -37.29 -9.61
N ALA A 30 35.43 -36.19 -9.41
CA ALA A 30 35.89 -34.85 -9.77
C ALA A 30 37.11 -34.39 -8.94
N SER A 31 37.21 -34.80 -7.67
CA SER A 31 38.37 -34.47 -6.83
C SER A 31 39.58 -35.34 -7.18
N TYR A 32 39.39 -36.62 -7.51
CA TYR A 32 40.46 -37.51 -7.99
C TYR A 32 41.01 -37.04 -9.34
N MET A 33 40.16 -36.71 -10.31
CA MET A 33 40.60 -36.23 -11.64
C MET A 33 41.43 -34.95 -11.57
N ARG A 34 41.14 -34.06 -10.61
CA ARG A 34 41.89 -32.81 -10.40
C ARG A 34 43.15 -33.02 -9.55
N ASN A 35 43.01 -33.66 -8.40
CA ASN A 35 44.00 -33.63 -7.32
C ASN A 35 44.91 -34.87 -7.23
N ILE A 36 44.55 -35.97 -7.90
CA ILE A 36 45.25 -37.27 -7.76
C ILE A 36 45.72 -37.83 -9.12
N TRP A 37 44.88 -37.75 -10.15
CA TRP A 37 45.21 -38.20 -11.50
C TRP A 37 45.68 -37.06 -12.42
N HIS A 38 45.37 -35.80 -12.07
CA HIS A 38 45.75 -34.59 -12.82
C HIS A 38 45.35 -34.62 -14.31
N VAL A 39 44.11 -35.04 -14.58
CA VAL A 39 43.52 -35.16 -15.93
C VAL A 39 42.48 -34.07 -16.21
N SER A 40 41.89 -33.42 -15.21
CA SER A 40 40.79 -32.44 -15.40
C SER A 40 41.09 -31.35 -16.42
N ASP A 41 42.34 -30.90 -16.47
CA ASP A 41 42.74 -29.71 -17.23
C ASP A 41 43.25 -30.08 -18.65
N LYS A 42 43.15 -31.36 -19.03
CA LYS A 42 43.63 -31.90 -20.33
C LYS A 42 42.65 -31.70 -21.49
N GLY A 43 41.47 -31.14 -21.24
CA GLY A 43 40.43 -30.96 -22.26
C GLY A 43 40.03 -32.30 -22.88
N PHE A 44 40.22 -32.44 -24.20
CA PHE A 44 39.96 -33.66 -24.96
C PHE A 44 41.18 -34.59 -25.10
N SER A 45 42.30 -34.31 -24.41
CA SER A 45 43.54 -35.09 -24.54
C SER A 45 43.66 -36.18 -23.49
N TYR A 46 42.63 -37.02 -23.36
CA TYR A 46 42.61 -38.19 -22.49
C TYR A 46 41.82 -39.33 -23.16
N ASN A 47 41.99 -40.57 -22.69
CA ASN A 47 41.26 -41.73 -23.21
C ASN A 47 40.68 -42.58 -22.08
N VAL A 48 39.65 -43.39 -22.38
CA VAL A 48 38.95 -44.23 -21.40
C VAL A 48 38.88 -45.68 -21.88
N VAL A 49 39.36 -46.60 -21.04
CA VAL A 49 39.37 -48.06 -21.27
C VAL A 49 38.66 -48.76 -20.12
N ALA A 50 37.84 -49.76 -20.44
CA ALA A 50 37.22 -50.65 -19.44
C ALA A 50 37.54 -52.12 -19.75
N VAL A 51 37.54 -52.98 -18.73
CA VAL A 51 37.63 -54.45 -18.92
C VAL A 51 36.35 -55.16 -18.46
N PHE A 52 35.91 -56.12 -19.25
CA PHE A 52 34.69 -56.90 -19.05
C PHE A 52 34.98 -58.41 -19.21
N GLY A 53 34.11 -59.26 -18.65
CA GLY A 53 34.23 -60.72 -18.72
C GLY A 53 34.04 -61.41 -17.36
N SER A 54 33.96 -62.74 -17.39
CA SER A 54 33.51 -63.57 -16.26
C SER A 54 34.35 -63.39 -14.98
N GLN A 55 33.76 -63.74 -13.83
CA GLN A 55 34.46 -63.78 -12.55
C GLN A 55 35.67 -64.74 -12.62
N SER A 56 36.71 -64.44 -11.84
CA SER A 56 37.97 -65.23 -11.78
C SER A 56 38.81 -65.31 -13.06
N THR A 57 38.41 -64.72 -14.19
CA THR A 57 39.17 -64.73 -15.46
C THR A 57 40.46 -63.88 -15.46
N GLY A 58 40.81 -63.27 -14.32
CA GLY A 58 42.06 -62.52 -14.14
C GLY A 58 42.09 -61.13 -14.80
N LYS A 59 40.96 -60.41 -14.80
CA LYS A 59 40.82 -59.04 -15.34
C LYS A 59 41.74 -58.03 -14.67
N SER A 60 41.59 -57.83 -13.36
CA SER A 60 42.43 -56.93 -12.54
C SER A 60 43.91 -57.27 -12.65
N THR A 61 44.25 -58.57 -12.73
CA THR A 61 45.60 -59.08 -12.96
C THR A 61 46.18 -58.67 -14.33
N LEU A 62 45.34 -58.64 -15.37
CA LEU A 62 45.72 -58.15 -16.70
C LEU A 62 45.94 -56.63 -16.67
N LEU A 63 44.98 -55.87 -16.12
CA LEU A 63 45.07 -54.42 -16.03
C LEU A 63 46.34 -53.97 -15.31
N ASN A 64 46.63 -54.56 -14.14
CA ASN A 64 47.83 -54.24 -13.37
C ASN A 64 49.13 -54.57 -14.11
N ARG A 65 49.13 -55.50 -15.07
CA ARG A 65 50.30 -55.89 -15.87
C ARG A 65 50.46 -55.11 -17.17
N VAL A 66 49.36 -54.68 -17.79
CA VAL A 66 49.35 -53.89 -19.04
C VAL A 66 49.48 -52.40 -18.74
N PHE A 67 48.80 -51.90 -17.70
CA PHE A 67 48.68 -50.46 -17.40
C PHE A 67 49.38 -50.01 -16.12
N GLY A 68 50.07 -50.89 -15.39
CA GLY A 68 50.74 -50.55 -14.12
C GLY A 68 49.79 -50.18 -12.96
N THR A 69 48.50 -50.47 -13.11
CA THR A 69 47.47 -50.15 -12.10
C THR A 69 47.60 -51.02 -10.84
N GLN A 70 46.89 -50.64 -9.77
CA GLN A 70 46.92 -51.32 -8.48
C GLN A 70 45.52 -51.79 -8.03
N PHE A 71 44.75 -52.41 -8.92
CA PHE A 71 43.47 -53.03 -8.57
C PHE A 71 43.67 -54.28 -7.70
N SER A 72 42.69 -54.62 -6.85
CA SER A 72 42.78 -55.81 -5.98
C SER A 72 42.69 -57.10 -6.80
N THR A 73 43.66 -58.00 -6.64
CA THR A 73 43.66 -59.34 -7.26
C THR A 73 43.27 -60.41 -6.25
N MET A 74 42.60 -61.47 -6.73
CA MET A 74 42.16 -62.61 -5.92
C MET A 74 43.33 -63.28 -5.19
N ASP A 75 43.12 -63.69 -3.94
CA ASP A 75 44.03 -64.62 -3.25
C ASP A 75 43.90 -66.01 -3.88
N GLU A 76 45.01 -66.57 -4.37
CA GLU A 76 45.01 -67.84 -5.10
C GLU A 76 44.63 -69.05 -4.21
N GLN A 77 44.58 -68.87 -2.88
CA GLN A 77 44.11 -69.90 -1.94
C GLN A 77 42.58 -70.03 -1.88
N ILE A 78 41.81 -68.97 -2.17
CA ILE A 78 40.35 -68.95 -2.00
C ILE A 78 39.67 -68.28 -3.20
N ARG A 79 38.96 -69.09 -4.01
CA ARG A 79 38.16 -68.59 -5.15
C ARG A 79 36.87 -67.92 -4.69
N GLN A 80 36.93 -66.61 -4.45
CA GLN A 80 35.81 -65.72 -4.07
C GLN A 80 35.87 -64.39 -4.85
N GLN A 81 34.72 -63.73 -5.01
CA GLN A 81 34.60 -62.43 -5.67
C GLN A 81 35.57 -61.38 -5.07
N THR A 82 36.38 -60.74 -5.92
CA THR A 82 37.43 -59.79 -5.50
C THR A 82 37.12 -58.34 -5.89
N THR A 83 36.85 -58.08 -7.17
CA THR A 83 36.35 -56.78 -7.64
C THR A 83 34.85 -56.71 -7.33
N LYS A 84 34.47 -55.72 -6.52
CA LYS A 84 33.09 -55.42 -6.12
C LYS A 84 32.74 -54.02 -6.62
N GLY A 85 31.67 -53.88 -7.39
CA GLY A 85 31.36 -52.61 -8.07
C GLY A 85 32.29 -52.29 -9.24
N ILE A 86 32.44 -51.00 -9.58
CA ILE A 86 33.33 -50.54 -10.65
C ILE A 86 34.42 -49.66 -10.06
N TRP A 87 35.68 -49.96 -10.40
CA TRP A 87 36.86 -49.22 -9.92
C TRP A 87 37.55 -48.52 -11.08
N MET A 88 38.12 -47.34 -10.84
CA MET A 88 38.87 -46.56 -11.83
C MET A 88 40.24 -46.17 -11.28
N SER A 89 41.23 -46.12 -12.18
CA SER A 89 42.59 -45.66 -11.90
C SER A 89 43.19 -45.03 -13.16
N ARG A 90 44.12 -44.10 -13.00
CA ARG A 90 44.99 -43.66 -14.11
C ARG A 90 45.99 -44.77 -14.41
N ALA A 91 46.32 -44.98 -15.69
CA ALA A 91 47.43 -45.85 -16.09
C ALA A 91 48.80 -45.23 -15.77
N GLU A 92 49.80 -46.09 -15.56
CA GLU A 92 51.20 -45.69 -15.42
C GLU A 92 51.83 -45.41 -16.80
N GLY A 93 52.29 -44.18 -17.00
CA GLY A 93 52.93 -43.70 -18.22
C GLY A 93 52.64 -42.24 -18.51
N GLU A 94 53.18 -41.73 -19.62
CA GLU A 94 53.04 -40.33 -20.01
C GLU A 94 51.64 -39.97 -20.52
N ARG A 95 50.86 -40.96 -20.99
CA ARG A 95 49.48 -40.75 -21.46
C ARG A 95 48.50 -40.51 -20.31
N ASP A 96 47.56 -39.61 -20.52
CA ASP A 96 46.42 -39.38 -19.63
C ASP A 96 45.31 -40.41 -19.90
N LEU A 97 45.59 -41.67 -19.56
CA LEU A 97 44.68 -42.81 -19.77
C LEU A 97 43.97 -43.19 -18.46
N LEU A 98 42.63 -43.22 -18.51
CA LEU A 98 41.77 -43.75 -17.44
C LEU A 98 41.38 -45.21 -17.73
N VAL A 99 41.54 -46.06 -16.72
CA VAL A 99 41.32 -47.51 -16.80
C VAL A 99 40.27 -47.92 -15.77
N LEU A 100 39.27 -48.70 -16.18
CA LEU A 100 38.19 -49.20 -15.32
C LEU A 100 38.25 -50.73 -15.17
N ASP A 101 38.34 -51.20 -13.92
CA ASP A 101 38.14 -52.61 -13.55
C ASP A 101 36.66 -52.82 -13.16
N VAL A 102 35.93 -53.56 -13.99
CA VAL A 102 34.52 -53.87 -13.79
C VAL A 102 34.39 -55.20 -13.07
N GLU A 103 33.43 -55.29 -12.14
CA GLU A 103 33.03 -56.54 -11.49
C GLU A 103 32.85 -57.70 -12.50
N GLY A 104 33.22 -58.92 -12.10
CA GLY A 104 33.09 -60.10 -12.95
C GLY A 104 31.69 -60.67 -13.02
N THR A 105 31.32 -61.10 -14.22
CA THR A 105 30.00 -61.67 -14.51
C THR A 105 29.94 -63.18 -14.23
N ASP A 106 28.72 -63.71 -14.11
CA ASP A 106 28.46 -65.11 -13.74
C ASP A 106 28.99 -65.46 -12.33
N GLY A 107 28.84 -64.51 -11.40
CA GLY A 107 29.31 -64.64 -10.02
C GLY A 107 28.43 -65.54 -9.14
N ARG A 108 29.01 -66.55 -8.49
CA ARG A 108 28.29 -67.48 -7.60
C ARG A 108 27.61 -66.75 -6.42
N GLU A 109 28.19 -65.64 -5.99
CA GLU A 109 27.74 -64.82 -4.87
C GLU A 109 26.44 -64.03 -5.16
N LYS A 110 26.05 -63.85 -6.43
CA LYS A 110 24.85 -63.07 -6.84
C LYS A 110 23.71 -63.90 -7.46
N GLY A 111 23.97 -65.17 -7.81
CA GLY A 111 22.94 -66.11 -8.24
C GLY A 111 22.29 -65.72 -9.59
N GLU A 112 20.96 -65.64 -9.63
CA GLU A 112 20.22 -65.29 -10.85
C GLU A 112 20.06 -63.77 -11.08
N ASP A 113 20.36 -62.91 -10.09
CA ASP A 113 20.24 -61.45 -10.26
C ASP A 113 21.42 -60.86 -11.05
N LYS A 114 21.24 -60.83 -12.36
CA LYS A 114 22.18 -60.23 -13.32
C LYS A 114 21.91 -58.74 -13.61
N ASP A 115 21.09 -58.04 -12.81
CA ASP A 115 20.84 -56.60 -13.00
C ASP A 115 22.13 -55.78 -12.88
N PHE A 116 22.97 -56.08 -11.87
CA PHE A 116 24.24 -55.38 -11.71
C PHE A 116 25.21 -55.64 -12.86
N GLU A 117 25.31 -56.90 -13.32
CA GLU A 117 26.16 -57.31 -14.45
C GLU A 117 25.78 -56.61 -15.76
N ARG A 118 24.47 -56.49 -16.03
CA ARG A 118 23.94 -55.77 -17.21
C ARG A 118 24.26 -54.29 -17.14
N LYS A 119 24.01 -53.66 -15.99
CA LYS A 119 24.18 -52.21 -15.80
C LYS A 119 25.65 -51.80 -15.83
N SER A 120 26.54 -52.56 -15.17
CA SER A 120 27.97 -52.26 -15.17
C SER A 120 28.61 -52.45 -16.56
N ALA A 121 28.19 -53.47 -17.32
CA ALA A 121 28.61 -53.67 -18.70
C ALA A 121 28.13 -52.56 -19.64
N LEU A 122 26.85 -52.18 -19.55
CA LEU A 122 26.24 -51.12 -20.36
C LEU A 122 26.85 -49.75 -20.08
N PHE A 123 27.04 -49.39 -18.81
CA PHE A 123 27.77 -48.20 -18.39
C PHE A 123 29.18 -48.16 -19.00
N SER A 124 29.93 -49.25 -18.85
CA SER A 124 31.31 -49.36 -19.36
C SER A 124 31.37 -49.22 -20.89
N LEU A 125 30.42 -49.81 -21.62
CA LEU A 125 30.33 -49.71 -23.09
C LEU A 125 30.00 -48.29 -23.57
N ALA A 126 29.23 -47.53 -22.78
CA ALA A 126 28.79 -46.17 -23.09
C ALA A 126 29.83 -45.08 -22.77
N ILE A 127 30.75 -45.33 -21.82
CA ILE A 127 31.79 -44.36 -21.44
C ILE A 127 33.19 -44.68 -21.98
N ALA A 128 33.49 -45.94 -22.31
CA ALA A 128 34.79 -46.35 -22.82
C ALA A 128 34.91 -46.21 -24.34
N GLU A 129 36.13 -45.96 -24.80
CA GLU A 129 36.53 -45.94 -26.20
C GLU A 129 37.00 -47.33 -26.66
N VAL A 130 37.60 -48.08 -25.72
CA VAL A 130 37.99 -49.48 -25.88
C VAL A 130 37.42 -50.28 -24.71
N LEU A 131 36.63 -51.31 -25.02
CA LEU A 131 36.17 -52.31 -24.07
C LEU A 131 36.97 -53.60 -24.28
N ILE A 132 37.81 -53.94 -23.31
CA ILE A 132 38.59 -55.18 -23.30
C ILE A 132 37.68 -56.31 -22.84
N ILE A 133 37.41 -57.30 -23.70
CA ILE A 133 36.61 -58.48 -23.37
C ILE A 133 37.56 -59.63 -23.07
N ASN A 134 37.76 -59.90 -21.77
CA ASN A 134 38.74 -60.87 -21.27
C ASN A 134 38.05 -62.23 -21.00
N MET A 135 38.33 -63.21 -21.86
CA MET A 135 37.78 -64.59 -21.80
C MET A 135 38.88 -65.62 -22.04
N TRP A 136 38.65 -66.90 -21.71
CA TRP A 136 39.65 -67.97 -21.92
C TRP A 136 39.54 -68.59 -23.32
N GLU A 137 40.62 -69.15 -23.88
CA GLU A 137 40.59 -69.83 -25.19
C GLU A 137 39.47 -70.90 -25.26
N ASN A 138 39.31 -71.69 -24.20
CA ASN A 138 38.29 -72.73 -24.11
C ASN A 138 36.84 -72.23 -23.87
N MET A 139 36.62 -70.91 -23.79
CA MET A 139 35.28 -70.31 -23.74
C MET A 139 34.76 -69.94 -25.14
N VAL A 140 35.63 -69.88 -26.15
CA VAL A 140 35.25 -69.58 -27.54
C VAL A 140 34.30 -70.67 -28.06
N GLY A 141 33.18 -70.25 -28.65
CA GLY A 141 32.10 -71.16 -29.08
C GLY A 141 31.13 -71.61 -27.98
N LEU A 142 31.27 -71.15 -26.73
CA LEU A 142 30.32 -71.45 -25.64
C LEU A 142 29.40 -70.27 -25.35
N TYR A 143 28.12 -70.37 -25.71
CA TYR A 143 27.14 -69.28 -25.55
C TYR A 143 27.06 -68.70 -24.12
N SER A 144 26.95 -69.56 -23.11
CA SER A 144 26.96 -69.11 -21.70
C SER A 144 28.37 -68.77 -21.21
N GLY A 145 29.38 -69.59 -21.55
CA GLY A 145 30.75 -69.44 -21.05
C GLY A 145 31.45 -68.14 -21.50
N ALA A 146 31.17 -67.69 -22.73
CA ALA A 146 31.63 -66.42 -23.27
C ALA A 146 30.72 -65.22 -22.94
N ASN A 147 29.69 -65.41 -22.10
CA ASN A 147 28.69 -64.40 -21.74
C ASN A 147 27.93 -63.78 -22.93
N LEU A 148 27.77 -64.52 -24.04
CA LEU A 148 27.13 -64.01 -25.26
C LEU A 148 25.68 -63.54 -25.02
N GLY A 149 24.93 -64.25 -24.18
CA GLY A 149 23.57 -63.85 -23.79
C GLY A 149 23.50 -62.54 -22.98
N LEU A 150 24.59 -62.15 -22.30
CA LEU A 150 24.69 -60.87 -21.60
C LEU A 150 25.10 -59.75 -22.57
N LEU A 151 26.07 -60.01 -23.46
CA LEU A 151 26.45 -59.09 -24.53
C LEU A 151 25.26 -58.75 -25.44
N ARG A 152 24.37 -59.71 -25.74
CA ARG A 152 23.11 -59.48 -26.48
C ARG A 152 22.28 -58.36 -25.86
N THR A 153 21.92 -58.48 -24.59
CA THR A 153 21.12 -57.46 -23.88
C THR A 153 21.86 -56.12 -23.77
N VAL A 154 23.17 -56.14 -23.55
CA VAL A 154 23.98 -54.92 -23.45
C VAL A 154 24.06 -54.19 -24.78
N PHE A 155 24.21 -54.90 -25.90
CA PHE A 155 24.19 -54.31 -27.25
C PHE A 155 22.81 -53.77 -27.63
N GLU A 156 21.74 -54.50 -27.30
CA GLU A 156 20.35 -54.08 -27.55
C GLU A 156 20.04 -52.75 -26.86
N VAL A 157 20.31 -52.65 -25.56
CA VAL A 157 20.07 -51.43 -24.78
C VAL A 157 21.05 -50.29 -25.17
N ASN A 158 22.31 -50.59 -25.50
CA ASN A 158 23.25 -49.58 -26.01
C ASN A 158 22.80 -48.99 -27.36
N LEU A 159 22.31 -49.82 -28.28
CA LEU A 159 21.77 -49.41 -29.58
C LEU A 159 20.50 -48.55 -29.44
N GLN A 160 19.73 -48.75 -28.36
CA GLN A 160 18.56 -47.94 -28.02
C GLN A 160 18.93 -46.62 -27.33
N LEU A 161 19.81 -46.63 -26.31
CA LEU A 161 20.04 -45.47 -25.42
C LEU A 161 21.15 -44.50 -25.87
N PHE A 162 22.21 -44.99 -26.54
CA PHE A 162 23.45 -44.21 -26.71
C PHE A 162 23.95 -44.10 -28.17
N GLN A 163 23.44 -44.94 -29.07
CA GLN A 163 23.80 -44.89 -30.48
C GLN A 163 22.79 -44.09 -31.29
N ALA A 164 23.24 -43.05 -31.97
CA ALA A 164 22.50 -42.24 -32.93
C ALA A 164 23.27 -42.19 -34.26
N PRO A 165 22.67 -41.71 -35.38
CA PRO A 165 23.40 -41.51 -36.62
C PRO A 165 24.58 -40.55 -36.41
N GLY A 166 25.81 -41.04 -36.55
CA GLY A 166 27.04 -40.29 -36.28
C GLY A 166 27.59 -40.40 -34.85
N SER A 167 27.07 -41.29 -33.99
CA SER A 167 27.70 -41.60 -32.70
C SER A 167 29.12 -42.17 -32.87
N PRO A 168 30.08 -41.86 -31.97
CA PRO A 168 31.43 -42.43 -32.01
C PRO A 168 31.41 -43.92 -31.64
N LYS A 169 32.07 -44.74 -32.47
CA LYS A 169 32.17 -46.20 -32.33
C LYS A 169 32.87 -46.59 -31.03
N THR A 170 32.82 -47.87 -30.65
CA THR A 170 33.66 -48.42 -29.56
C THR A 170 34.48 -49.59 -30.06
N ASN A 171 35.77 -49.64 -29.72
CA ASN A 171 36.65 -50.76 -30.04
C ASN A 171 36.40 -51.91 -29.04
N LEU A 172 36.11 -53.11 -29.52
CA LEU A 172 35.92 -54.31 -28.71
C LEU A 172 37.15 -55.21 -28.85
N LEU A 173 38.03 -55.14 -27.85
CA LEU A 173 39.31 -55.85 -27.85
C LEU A 173 39.19 -57.16 -27.09
N PHE A 174 38.99 -58.27 -27.81
CA PHE A 174 38.91 -59.61 -27.25
C PHE A 174 40.31 -60.10 -26.87
N VAL A 175 40.55 -60.25 -25.56
CA VAL A 175 41.79 -60.79 -25.02
C VAL A 175 41.55 -62.24 -24.62
N LEU A 176 42.06 -63.16 -25.44
CA LEU A 176 41.98 -64.60 -25.21
C LEU A 176 43.08 -65.03 -24.23
N ARG A 177 42.66 -65.58 -23.10
CA ARG A 177 43.51 -65.94 -21.97
C ARG A 177 43.86 -67.42 -22.00
N ASP A 178 45.06 -67.68 -21.49
CA ASP A 178 45.69 -69.00 -21.44
C ASP A 178 45.81 -69.65 -22.83
N PHE A 179 46.04 -68.81 -23.84
CA PHE A 179 46.13 -69.16 -25.25
C PHE A 179 47.30 -70.11 -25.52
N THR A 180 46.98 -71.25 -26.12
CA THR A 180 47.90 -72.37 -26.39
C THR A 180 48.48 -72.34 -27.79
N GLY A 181 47.86 -71.62 -28.73
CA GLY A 181 48.23 -71.62 -30.15
C GLY A 181 47.85 -72.89 -30.92
N VAL A 182 47.15 -73.85 -30.29
CA VAL A 182 46.66 -75.06 -30.96
C VAL A 182 45.58 -74.72 -31.99
N THR A 183 44.71 -73.75 -31.67
CA THR A 183 43.83 -73.12 -32.65
C THR A 183 44.42 -71.76 -33.05
N PRO A 184 44.63 -71.47 -34.34
CA PRO A 184 45.06 -70.14 -34.79
C PRO A 184 44.10 -69.04 -34.33
N LEU A 185 44.65 -67.88 -33.95
CA LEU A 185 43.89 -66.75 -33.40
C LEU A 185 42.84 -66.25 -34.41
N GLU A 186 43.14 -66.34 -35.69
CA GLU A 186 42.29 -65.98 -36.82
C GLU A 186 41.00 -66.83 -36.86
N ASN A 187 41.10 -68.12 -36.54
CA ASN A 187 39.94 -69.03 -36.51
C ASN A 187 39.05 -68.78 -35.28
N LEU A 188 39.67 -68.49 -34.13
CA LEU A 188 38.95 -68.10 -32.91
C LEU A 188 38.25 -66.73 -33.10
N ALA A 189 38.95 -65.77 -33.73
CA ALA A 189 38.41 -64.46 -34.09
C ALA A 189 37.25 -64.56 -35.08
N ALA A 190 37.37 -65.37 -36.13
CA ALA A 190 36.29 -65.61 -37.10
C ALA A 190 35.07 -66.27 -36.45
N THR A 191 35.28 -67.17 -35.49
CA THR A 191 34.20 -67.80 -34.72
C THR A 191 33.47 -66.76 -33.86
N LEU A 192 34.22 -65.99 -33.05
CA LEU A 192 33.64 -64.94 -32.20
C LEU A 192 32.95 -63.83 -33.01
N ARG A 193 33.54 -63.37 -34.12
CA ARG A 193 32.92 -62.40 -35.02
C ARG A 193 31.57 -62.92 -35.52
N LYS A 194 31.51 -64.15 -36.03
CA LYS A 194 30.26 -64.76 -36.51
C LYS A 194 29.22 -64.89 -35.40
N ASP A 195 29.62 -65.30 -34.19
CA ASP A 195 28.71 -65.38 -33.04
C ASP A 195 28.13 -64.02 -32.66
N LEU A 196 28.92 -62.94 -32.72
CA LEU A 196 28.48 -61.57 -32.46
C LEU A 196 27.58 -61.02 -33.58
N GLU A 197 27.87 -61.37 -34.85
CA GLU A 197 27.03 -61.05 -36.01
C GLU A 197 25.66 -61.74 -35.91
N ASN A 198 25.61 -63.03 -35.59
CA ASN A 198 24.35 -63.76 -35.31
C ASN A 198 23.53 -63.11 -34.18
N ILE A 199 24.21 -62.61 -33.14
CA ILE A 199 23.58 -61.90 -32.02
C ILE A 199 23.02 -60.55 -32.49
N TRP A 200 23.77 -59.82 -33.32
CA TRP A 200 23.40 -58.50 -33.85
C TRP A 200 22.17 -58.55 -34.77
N GLU A 201 22.08 -59.58 -35.63
CA GLU A 201 20.89 -59.84 -36.45
C GLU A 201 19.66 -60.17 -35.58
N GLY A 202 19.87 -60.80 -34.42
CA GLY A 202 18.83 -61.16 -33.46
C GLY A 202 18.42 -60.06 -32.47
N LEU A 203 18.82 -58.79 -32.64
CA LEU A 203 18.44 -57.69 -31.74
C LEU A 203 17.13 -57.00 -32.14
N SER A 204 16.38 -56.51 -31.15
CA SER A 204 15.22 -55.64 -31.35
C SER A 204 15.67 -54.22 -31.70
N LYS A 205 16.13 -54.02 -32.94
CA LYS A 205 16.62 -52.72 -33.41
C LYS A 205 15.49 -51.67 -33.41
N PRO A 206 15.72 -50.44 -32.92
CA PRO A 206 14.71 -49.38 -32.93
C PRO A 206 14.47 -48.85 -34.35
N ALA A 207 13.31 -48.21 -34.55
CA ALA A 207 12.88 -47.70 -35.85
C ALA A 207 13.92 -46.76 -36.50
N GLY A 208 14.20 -46.96 -37.78
CA GLY A 208 15.24 -46.25 -38.54
C GLY A 208 16.67 -46.77 -38.35
N LYS A 209 16.87 -47.90 -37.66
CA LYS A 209 18.16 -48.61 -37.54
C LYS A 209 18.08 -50.08 -37.99
N GLU A 210 17.02 -50.49 -38.67
CA GLU A 210 16.74 -51.88 -39.05
C GLU A 210 17.88 -52.49 -39.89
N SER A 211 18.39 -51.70 -40.85
CA SER A 211 19.49 -52.06 -41.76
C SER A 211 20.89 -51.93 -41.14
N ALA A 212 21.04 -51.39 -39.94
CA ALA A 212 22.35 -51.09 -39.37
C ALA A 212 23.12 -52.37 -38.97
N THR A 213 24.42 -52.41 -39.28
CA THR A 213 25.33 -53.54 -39.07
C THR A 213 26.11 -53.40 -37.76
N MET A 214 26.84 -54.44 -37.36
CA MET A 214 27.67 -54.37 -36.14
C MET A 214 28.89 -53.45 -36.35
N ASP A 215 29.54 -53.56 -37.52
CA ASP A 215 30.73 -52.76 -37.86
C ASP A 215 30.40 -51.25 -38.01
N ASP A 216 29.13 -50.84 -38.07
CA ASP A 216 28.71 -49.43 -38.00
C ASP A 216 28.96 -48.80 -36.62
N PHE A 217 28.91 -49.59 -35.54
CA PHE A 217 29.02 -49.09 -34.15
C PHE A 217 30.26 -49.62 -33.42
N PHE A 218 30.83 -50.74 -33.86
CA PHE A 218 31.96 -51.39 -33.21
C PHE A 218 33.09 -51.67 -34.19
N GLU A 219 34.31 -51.76 -33.69
CA GLU A 219 35.42 -52.41 -34.39
C GLU A 219 35.90 -53.58 -33.54
N LEU A 220 36.20 -54.73 -34.14
CA LEU A 220 36.61 -55.94 -33.42
C LEU A 220 38.12 -56.15 -33.56
N GLN A 221 38.81 -56.28 -32.43
CA GLN A 221 40.24 -56.60 -32.36
C GLN A 221 40.46 -57.81 -31.44
N PHE A 222 41.50 -58.60 -31.71
CA PHE A 222 41.76 -59.87 -31.01
C PHE A 222 43.24 -59.99 -30.62
N PHE A 223 43.51 -60.48 -29.41
CA PHE A 223 44.86 -60.70 -28.90
C PHE A 223 44.93 -61.96 -28.03
N GLY A 224 45.94 -62.82 -28.26
CA GLY A 224 46.16 -64.04 -27.48
C GLY A 224 47.24 -63.86 -26.40
N ILE A 225 46.94 -64.22 -25.15
CA ILE A 225 47.88 -64.17 -24.03
C ILE A 225 48.15 -65.59 -23.49
N PRO A 226 49.42 -66.06 -23.45
CA PRO A 226 49.81 -67.36 -22.90
C PRO A 226 49.42 -67.58 -21.43
N HIS A 227 49.47 -68.82 -20.97
CA HIS A 227 49.00 -69.19 -19.62
C HIS A 227 49.81 -68.58 -18.48
N LYS A 228 49.17 -67.77 -17.61
CA LYS A 228 49.82 -67.00 -16.52
C LYS A 228 50.85 -67.79 -15.71
N VAL A 229 50.47 -68.97 -15.20
CA VAL A 229 51.30 -69.77 -14.29
C VAL A 229 52.34 -70.61 -15.04
N PHE A 230 51.91 -71.49 -15.96
CA PHE A 230 52.81 -72.40 -16.67
C PHE A 230 53.72 -71.74 -17.73
N ALA A 231 53.37 -70.55 -18.22
CA ALA A 231 54.13 -69.79 -19.22
C ALA A 231 54.34 -68.34 -18.77
N ALA A 232 54.82 -68.14 -17.53
CA ALA A 232 54.90 -66.83 -16.89
C ALA A 232 55.75 -65.78 -17.65
N GLU A 233 56.84 -66.18 -18.30
CA GLU A 233 57.63 -65.27 -19.14
C GLU A 233 56.89 -64.90 -20.45
N PRO A 234 56.42 -65.85 -21.29
CA PRO A 234 55.56 -65.54 -22.43
C PRO A 234 54.30 -64.73 -22.08
N PHE A 235 53.69 -64.95 -20.90
CA PHE A 235 52.59 -64.13 -20.39
C PHE A 235 53.02 -62.67 -20.18
N ASN A 236 54.17 -62.43 -19.54
CA ASN A 236 54.69 -61.07 -19.33
C ASN A 236 55.08 -60.40 -20.66
N GLN A 237 55.68 -61.14 -21.60
CA GLN A 237 56.00 -60.64 -22.94
C GLN A 237 54.72 -60.29 -23.71
N GLY A 238 53.67 -61.12 -23.65
CA GLY A 238 52.35 -60.83 -24.21
C GLY A 238 51.67 -59.60 -23.59
N CYS A 239 51.75 -59.42 -22.26
CA CYS A 239 51.27 -58.19 -21.62
C CYS A 239 52.07 -56.94 -22.05
N ALA A 240 53.38 -57.05 -22.27
CA ALA A 240 54.20 -55.95 -22.76
C ALA A 240 53.90 -55.59 -24.23
N GLN A 241 53.69 -56.59 -25.08
CA GLN A 241 53.22 -56.39 -26.46
C GLN A 241 51.82 -55.75 -26.48
N LEU A 242 50.90 -56.21 -25.63
CA LEU A 242 49.58 -55.57 -25.51
C LEU A 242 49.69 -54.12 -25.02
N ARG A 243 50.65 -53.78 -24.14
CA ARG A 243 50.89 -52.39 -23.70
C ARG A 243 51.28 -51.47 -24.84
N THR A 244 52.02 -51.91 -25.87
CA THR A 244 52.36 -51.03 -27.01
C THR A 244 51.11 -50.61 -27.78
N TRP A 245 50.14 -51.51 -27.97
CA TRP A 245 48.87 -51.22 -28.66
C TRP A 245 48.06 -50.08 -28.01
N PHE A 246 48.26 -49.82 -26.71
CA PHE A 246 47.63 -48.71 -25.97
C PHE A 246 48.52 -47.46 -25.84
N MET A 247 49.83 -47.56 -26.04
CA MET A 247 50.79 -46.50 -25.70
C MET A 247 51.49 -45.88 -26.91
N ASP A 248 51.63 -46.63 -28.01
CA ASP A 248 52.37 -46.27 -29.22
C ASP A 248 51.42 -46.03 -30.41
N PRO A 249 51.22 -44.77 -30.86
CA PRO A 249 50.35 -44.44 -31.99
C PRO A 249 50.86 -44.90 -33.36
N GLU A 250 52.15 -45.18 -33.50
CA GLU A 250 52.75 -45.64 -34.76
C GLU A 250 52.58 -47.16 -34.95
N HIS A 251 52.18 -47.86 -33.90
CA HIS A 251 51.89 -49.29 -33.94
C HIS A 251 50.67 -49.61 -34.81
N ALA A 252 50.81 -50.55 -35.76
CA ALA A 252 49.74 -50.88 -36.73
C ALA A 252 48.40 -51.30 -36.09
N SER A 253 48.45 -51.94 -34.91
CA SER A 253 47.27 -52.34 -34.13
C SER A 253 46.86 -51.33 -33.03
N TYR A 254 47.27 -50.06 -33.13
CA TYR A 254 46.95 -49.05 -32.11
C TYR A 254 45.42 -48.91 -31.90
N VAL A 255 45.01 -48.97 -30.63
CA VAL A 255 43.60 -49.19 -30.25
C VAL A 255 42.75 -47.92 -30.22
N PHE A 256 43.37 -46.75 -30.03
CA PHE A 256 42.67 -45.47 -29.96
C PHE A 256 42.66 -44.80 -31.33
N ARG A 257 41.48 -44.40 -31.80
CA ARG A 257 41.31 -43.74 -33.10
C ARG A 257 40.30 -42.61 -32.93
N PRO A 258 40.35 -41.52 -33.73
CA PRO A 258 39.42 -40.40 -33.60
C PRO A 258 37.95 -40.82 -33.65
N GLN A 259 37.62 -41.86 -34.44
CA GLN A 259 36.27 -42.43 -34.54
C GLN A 259 35.73 -43.08 -33.24
N PHE A 260 36.59 -43.38 -32.26
CA PHE A 260 36.21 -43.98 -30.98
C PHE A 260 36.04 -42.96 -29.85
N HIS A 261 36.70 -41.80 -29.97
CA HIS A 261 36.77 -40.80 -28.92
C HIS A 261 35.41 -40.15 -28.66
N LYS A 262 34.99 -40.08 -27.38
CA LYS A 262 33.62 -39.68 -27.02
C LYS A 262 33.38 -38.16 -27.02
N HIS A 263 34.41 -37.35 -27.29
CA HIS A 263 34.33 -35.87 -27.42
C HIS A 263 33.72 -35.16 -26.20
N ILE A 264 34.04 -35.67 -25.01
CA ILE A 264 33.74 -35.05 -23.71
C ILE A 264 35.04 -34.42 -23.20
N PRO A 265 35.02 -33.21 -22.62
CA PRO A 265 36.20 -32.64 -22.00
C PRO A 265 36.38 -33.18 -20.57
N ALA A 266 37.62 -33.33 -20.11
CA ALA A 266 37.96 -33.99 -18.84
C ALA A 266 37.36 -33.34 -17.58
N ASP A 267 37.03 -32.05 -17.61
CA ASP A 267 36.32 -31.35 -16.53
C ASP A 267 34.82 -31.71 -16.48
N GLY A 268 34.24 -32.11 -17.62
CA GLY A 268 32.86 -32.55 -17.77
C GLY A 268 32.67 -34.06 -17.59
N PHE A 269 33.74 -34.86 -17.68
CA PHE A 269 33.67 -36.32 -17.56
C PHE A 269 32.97 -36.85 -16.29
N PRO A 270 33.19 -36.31 -15.07
CA PRO A 270 32.51 -36.81 -13.88
C PRO A 270 30.99 -36.72 -13.99
N ALA A 271 30.47 -35.55 -14.39
CA ALA A 271 29.04 -35.30 -14.55
C ALA A 271 28.43 -36.05 -15.75
N TYR A 272 29.20 -36.26 -16.83
CA TYR A 272 28.81 -37.15 -17.92
C TYR A 272 28.64 -38.59 -17.42
N ALA A 273 29.63 -39.13 -16.71
CA ALA A 273 29.58 -40.49 -16.20
C ALA A 273 28.44 -40.69 -15.18
N GLU A 274 28.21 -39.71 -14.30
CA GLU A 274 27.08 -39.68 -13.37
C GLU A 274 25.74 -39.74 -14.13
N ALA A 275 25.53 -38.85 -15.11
CA ALA A 275 24.32 -38.82 -15.92
C ALA A 275 24.11 -40.08 -16.79
N ILE A 276 25.18 -40.76 -17.21
CA ILE A 276 25.08 -42.07 -17.89
C ILE A 276 24.70 -43.15 -16.89
N TRP A 277 25.27 -43.16 -15.68
CA TRP A 277 24.89 -44.11 -14.64
C TRP A 277 23.43 -43.96 -14.20
N ASP A 278 22.96 -42.73 -13.96
CA ASP A 278 21.56 -42.45 -13.65
C ASP A 278 20.62 -42.92 -14.77
N LYS A 279 20.98 -42.68 -16.04
CA LYS A 279 20.23 -43.21 -17.20
C LYS A 279 20.21 -44.74 -17.25
N VAL A 280 21.27 -45.40 -16.79
CA VAL A 280 21.38 -46.87 -16.69
C VAL A 280 20.62 -47.43 -15.47
N LEU A 281 20.47 -46.66 -14.39
CA LEU A 281 19.66 -47.02 -13.22
C LEU A 281 18.15 -46.85 -13.46
N THR A 282 17.75 -45.74 -14.06
CA THR A 282 16.36 -45.31 -14.20
C THR A 282 15.60 -46.00 -15.35
N ASN A 283 16.30 -46.57 -16.32
CA ASN A 283 15.66 -47.05 -17.54
C ASN A 283 14.71 -48.24 -17.32
N LYS A 284 13.49 -48.09 -17.84
CA LYS A 284 12.53 -49.18 -18.08
C LYS A 284 11.84 -49.11 -19.43
N ASP A 285 11.76 -47.93 -20.06
CA ASP A 285 11.63 -47.73 -21.52
C ASP A 285 11.66 -46.22 -21.86
N LEU A 286 12.46 -45.86 -22.88
CA LEU A 286 12.35 -44.70 -23.79
C LEU A 286 12.55 -43.23 -23.31
N ASP A 287 12.74 -42.39 -24.35
CA ASP A 287 12.98 -40.93 -24.44
C ASP A 287 14.08 -40.29 -23.57
N LEU A 288 15.19 -39.97 -24.23
CA LEU A 288 16.33 -39.25 -23.66
C LEU A 288 16.79 -38.12 -24.61
N PRO A 289 16.93 -36.87 -24.11
CA PRO A 289 17.71 -35.85 -24.80
C PRO A 289 19.16 -36.31 -25.03
N SER A 290 19.79 -35.79 -26.09
CA SER A 290 21.16 -36.18 -26.44
C SER A 290 22.13 -35.89 -25.30
N GLN A 291 23.23 -36.65 -25.25
CA GLN A 291 24.26 -36.49 -24.21
C GLN A 291 24.81 -35.05 -24.17
N GLN A 292 24.97 -34.41 -25.34
CA GLN A 292 25.42 -33.03 -25.47
C GLN A 292 24.38 -32.01 -24.99
N GLU A 293 23.09 -32.25 -25.23
CA GLU A 293 22.01 -31.37 -24.75
C GLU A 293 21.86 -31.38 -23.24
N LEU A 294 21.95 -32.55 -22.60
CA LEU A 294 21.80 -32.67 -21.15
C LEU A 294 22.98 -32.03 -20.41
N LEU A 295 24.21 -32.22 -20.89
CA LEU A 295 25.39 -31.53 -20.37
C LEU A 295 25.31 -30.01 -20.60
N ALA A 296 24.84 -29.57 -21.78
CA ALA A 296 24.63 -28.16 -22.08
C ALA A 296 23.58 -27.51 -21.16
N GLN A 297 22.48 -28.21 -20.83
CA GLN A 297 21.46 -27.72 -19.92
C GLN A 297 22.05 -27.48 -18.53
N PHE A 298 22.70 -28.49 -17.95
CA PHE A 298 23.30 -28.38 -16.62
C PHE A 298 24.34 -27.25 -16.52
N ARG A 299 25.26 -27.15 -17.50
CA ARG A 299 26.30 -26.11 -17.50
C ARG A 299 25.74 -24.71 -17.75
N CYS A 300 24.75 -24.54 -18.62
CA CYS A 300 24.04 -23.26 -18.74
C CYS A 300 23.35 -22.86 -17.43
N ASP A 301 22.72 -23.81 -16.73
CA ASP A 301 22.02 -23.56 -15.46
C ASP A 301 22.98 -23.24 -14.29
N GLU A 302 24.22 -23.74 -14.37
CA GLU A 302 25.31 -23.41 -13.45
C GLU A 302 25.85 -21.99 -13.71
N ILE A 303 26.18 -21.68 -14.97
CA ILE A 303 26.70 -20.36 -15.39
C ILE A 303 25.66 -19.24 -15.16
N ALA A 304 24.37 -19.50 -15.46
CA ALA A 304 23.29 -18.58 -15.16
C ALA A 304 23.19 -18.26 -13.66
N ARG A 305 23.41 -19.25 -12.79
CA ARG A 305 23.35 -19.08 -11.33
C ARG A 305 24.50 -18.23 -10.79
N GLU A 306 25.70 -18.37 -11.35
CA GLU A 306 26.86 -17.53 -11.01
C GLU A 306 26.66 -16.09 -11.50
N ALA A 307 26.24 -15.91 -12.76
CA ALA A 307 25.94 -14.60 -13.32
C ALA A 307 24.78 -13.88 -12.57
N LEU A 308 23.76 -14.64 -12.14
CA LEU A 308 22.65 -14.12 -11.33
C LEU A 308 23.13 -13.62 -9.96
N ALA A 309 24.10 -14.29 -9.33
CA ALA A 309 24.65 -13.82 -8.05
C ALA A 309 25.35 -12.45 -8.19
N GLY A 310 26.10 -12.23 -9.27
CA GLY A 310 26.71 -10.93 -9.60
C GLY A 310 25.67 -9.84 -9.91
N PHE A 311 24.61 -10.19 -10.64
CA PHE A 311 23.46 -9.32 -10.87
C PHE A 311 22.78 -8.90 -9.55
N THR A 312 22.41 -9.86 -8.71
CA THR A 312 21.75 -9.61 -7.42
C THR A 312 22.62 -8.80 -6.46
N ALA A 313 23.96 -8.97 -6.48
CA ALA A 313 24.88 -8.14 -5.70
C ALA A 313 24.90 -6.67 -6.16
N THR A 314 24.72 -6.42 -7.47
CA THR A 314 24.67 -5.07 -8.05
C THR A 314 23.30 -4.40 -7.82
N VAL A 315 22.21 -5.18 -7.88
CA VAL A 315 20.83 -4.70 -7.80
C VAL A 315 20.32 -4.60 -6.35
N GLY A 316 20.78 -5.46 -5.44
CA GLY A 316 20.36 -5.50 -4.03
C GLY A 316 20.37 -4.14 -3.30
N PRO A 317 21.41 -3.30 -3.43
CA PRO A 317 21.45 -1.96 -2.83
C PRO A 317 20.32 -1.00 -3.24
N LEU A 318 19.63 -1.25 -4.37
CA LEU A 318 18.52 -0.43 -4.86
C LEU A 318 17.21 -0.65 -4.09
N HIS A 319 17.04 -1.79 -3.41
CA HIS A 319 15.82 -2.10 -2.66
C HIS A 319 15.56 -1.12 -1.52
N ALA A 320 16.54 -0.94 -0.62
CA ALA A 320 16.38 -0.12 0.58
C ALA A 320 15.94 1.34 0.32
N PRO A 321 16.52 2.11 -0.63
CA PRO A 321 16.02 3.46 -0.93
C PRO A 321 14.60 3.43 -1.51
N LEU A 322 14.27 2.48 -2.39
CA LEU A 322 12.94 2.37 -3.00
C LEU A 322 11.85 1.93 -2.00
N GLU A 323 12.17 1.06 -1.05
CA GLU A 323 11.28 0.70 0.07
C GLU A 323 11.07 1.89 1.03
N SER A 324 12.09 2.74 1.22
CA SER A 324 11.99 3.96 2.04
C SER A 324 11.27 5.14 1.37
N GLY A 325 10.69 4.96 0.18
CA GLY A 325 9.98 6.03 -0.55
C GLY A 325 10.89 7.05 -1.24
N GLN A 326 12.14 6.69 -1.53
CA GLN A 326 13.08 7.54 -2.27
C GLN A 326 12.98 7.33 -3.79
N LEU A 327 13.46 8.33 -4.54
CA LEU A 327 13.67 8.25 -5.98
C LEU A 327 15.17 8.15 -6.24
N VAL A 328 15.58 7.10 -6.94
CA VAL A 328 16.96 6.92 -7.40
C VAL A 328 17.05 7.45 -8.82
N ALA A 329 17.81 8.52 -9.04
CA ALA A 329 17.87 9.17 -10.37
C ALA A 329 18.60 8.31 -11.43
N THR A 330 19.58 7.51 -11.01
CA THR A 330 20.37 6.62 -11.88
C THR A 330 19.77 5.22 -12.02
N LEU A 331 18.46 5.05 -11.73
CA LEU A 331 17.86 3.71 -11.66
C LEU A 331 17.93 2.98 -13.00
N GLY A 332 17.46 3.60 -14.10
CA GLY A 332 17.50 3.01 -15.44
C GLY A 332 18.92 2.60 -15.86
N GLU A 333 19.88 3.51 -15.76
CA GLU A 333 21.30 3.28 -16.06
C GLU A 333 21.90 2.11 -15.23
N THR A 334 21.58 2.03 -13.94
CA THR A 334 22.07 0.95 -13.07
C THR A 334 21.46 -0.40 -13.44
N MET A 335 20.15 -0.43 -13.72
CA MET A 335 19.43 -1.64 -14.15
C MET A 335 19.91 -2.13 -15.53
N GLN A 336 20.09 -1.21 -16.48
CA GLN A 336 20.64 -1.47 -17.81
C GLN A 336 22.05 -2.04 -17.73
N THR A 337 22.92 -1.43 -16.92
CA THR A 337 24.31 -1.88 -16.72
C THR A 337 24.37 -3.26 -16.06
N ALA A 338 23.55 -3.51 -15.04
CA ALA A 338 23.48 -4.81 -14.37
C ALA A 338 23.02 -5.93 -15.33
N LEU A 339 21.96 -5.68 -16.11
CA LEU A 339 21.44 -6.62 -17.09
C LEU A 339 22.47 -6.94 -18.19
N HIS A 340 23.13 -5.91 -18.75
CA HIS A 340 24.16 -6.08 -19.78
C HIS A 340 25.39 -6.83 -19.24
N THR A 341 25.84 -6.52 -18.02
CA THR A 341 26.99 -7.19 -17.38
C THR A 341 26.69 -8.67 -17.12
N ALA A 342 25.49 -8.99 -16.64
CA ALA A 342 25.07 -10.37 -16.39
C ALA A 342 24.92 -11.19 -17.68
N LEU A 343 24.30 -10.61 -18.73
CA LEU A 343 24.17 -11.27 -20.04
C LEU A 343 25.54 -11.48 -20.72
N THR A 344 26.45 -10.51 -20.67
CA THR A 344 27.79 -10.67 -21.25
C THR A 344 28.67 -11.66 -20.48
N ALA A 345 28.51 -11.77 -19.16
CA ALA A 345 29.14 -12.83 -18.37
C ALA A 345 28.61 -14.23 -18.76
N PHE A 346 27.29 -14.38 -18.90
CA PHE A 346 26.68 -15.64 -19.36
C PHE A 346 27.14 -16.00 -20.78
N ASP A 347 27.07 -15.07 -21.73
CA ASP A 347 27.40 -15.32 -23.14
C ASP A 347 28.87 -15.71 -23.36
N LYS A 348 29.80 -15.18 -22.56
CA LYS A 348 31.25 -15.48 -22.62
C LYS A 348 31.57 -16.97 -22.40
N ASP A 349 30.82 -17.64 -21.53
CA ASP A 349 31.11 -19.00 -21.09
C ASP A 349 30.04 -20.02 -21.55
N ALA A 350 28.76 -19.62 -21.64
CA ALA A 350 27.66 -20.50 -22.08
C ALA A 350 27.57 -20.67 -23.62
N SER A 351 28.08 -19.74 -24.42
CA SER A 351 28.00 -19.79 -25.91
C SER A 351 28.77 -20.95 -26.56
N ARG A 352 29.57 -21.69 -25.78
CA ARG A 352 30.38 -22.84 -26.21
C ARG A 352 29.58 -24.15 -26.28
N TYR A 353 28.41 -24.20 -25.65
CA TYR A 353 27.56 -25.40 -25.55
C TYR A 353 26.52 -25.47 -26.68
N HIS A 354 25.67 -26.51 -26.66
CA HIS A 354 24.71 -26.77 -27.73
C HIS A 354 23.80 -25.56 -28.01
N LYS A 355 23.89 -25.00 -29.23
CA LYS A 355 23.37 -23.67 -29.57
C LYS A 355 21.85 -23.48 -29.35
N PRO A 356 20.96 -24.46 -29.61
CA PRO A 356 19.55 -24.38 -29.22
C PRO A 356 19.34 -24.27 -27.70
N VAL A 357 20.09 -25.03 -26.91
CA VAL A 357 20.02 -25.02 -25.44
C VAL A 357 20.52 -23.68 -24.89
N TYR A 358 21.69 -23.22 -25.35
CA TYR A 358 22.22 -21.89 -25.02
C TYR A 358 21.21 -20.78 -25.35
N THR A 359 20.65 -20.77 -26.56
CA THR A 359 19.70 -19.73 -26.98
C THR A 359 18.45 -19.70 -26.11
N ARG A 360 17.91 -20.88 -25.76
CA ARG A 360 16.79 -21.01 -24.82
C ARG A 360 17.15 -20.53 -23.42
N ARG A 361 18.24 -21.04 -22.84
CA ARG A 361 18.65 -20.66 -21.47
C ARG A 361 19.03 -19.18 -21.33
N ARG A 362 19.54 -18.56 -22.40
CA ARG A 362 19.76 -17.11 -22.46
C ARG A 362 18.46 -16.32 -22.36
N ALA A 363 17.38 -16.80 -22.98
CA ALA A 363 16.05 -16.20 -22.84
C ALA A 363 15.48 -16.43 -21.44
N ASP A 364 15.46 -17.69 -20.96
CA ASP A 364 15.03 -18.05 -19.59
C ASP A 364 15.73 -17.16 -18.52
N PHE A 365 17.05 -16.95 -18.67
CA PHE A 365 17.88 -16.13 -17.77
C PHE A 365 17.64 -14.62 -17.92
N ARG A 366 17.47 -14.11 -19.15
CA ARG A 366 17.11 -12.70 -19.39
C ARG A 366 15.80 -12.36 -18.70
N ASP A 367 14.78 -13.18 -18.90
CA ASP A 367 13.43 -12.89 -18.44
C ASP A 367 13.36 -12.98 -16.90
N GLN A 368 14.10 -13.92 -16.26
CA GLN A 368 14.29 -13.98 -14.81
C GLN A 368 14.91 -12.70 -14.21
N MET A 369 15.81 -12.03 -14.93
CA MET A 369 16.37 -10.73 -14.51
C MET A 369 15.39 -9.60 -14.76
N VAL A 370 14.72 -9.58 -15.92
CA VAL A 370 13.71 -8.56 -16.27
C VAL A 370 12.55 -8.54 -15.26
N ASP A 371 12.10 -9.69 -14.75
CA ASP A 371 11.08 -9.77 -13.70
C ASP A 371 11.52 -9.10 -12.39
N GLN A 372 12.78 -9.28 -11.99
CA GLN A 372 13.34 -8.62 -10.81
C GLN A 372 13.44 -7.10 -11.00
N LEU A 373 13.90 -6.65 -12.17
CA LEU A 373 13.96 -5.23 -12.51
C LEU A 373 12.57 -4.60 -12.59
N HIS A 374 11.57 -5.33 -13.11
CA HIS A 374 10.19 -4.86 -13.20
C HIS A 374 9.55 -4.61 -11.82
N SER A 375 9.90 -5.42 -10.81
CA SER A 375 9.48 -5.20 -9.42
C SER A 375 10.02 -3.86 -8.87
N LEU A 376 11.31 -3.58 -9.11
CA LEU A 376 11.97 -2.33 -8.69
C LEU A 376 11.42 -1.11 -9.45
N PHE A 377 11.23 -1.24 -10.76
CA PHE A 377 10.58 -0.23 -11.59
C PHE A 377 9.15 0.08 -11.10
N THR A 378 8.35 -0.95 -10.81
CA THR A 378 6.99 -0.79 -10.27
C THR A 378 7.00 -0.04 -8.93
N GLN A 379 7.97 -0.34 -8.05
CA GLN A 379 8.11 0.37 -6.78
C GLN A 379 8.57 1.83 -6.96
N TYR A 380 9.50 2.09 -7.89
CA TYR A 380 9.91 3.44 -8.26
C TYR A 380 8.74 4.27 -8.82
N VAL A 381 7.93 3.71 -9.73
CA VAL A 381 6.77 4.39 -10.31
C VAL A 381 5.73 4.73 -9.24
N ARG A 382 5.51 3.87 -8.23
CA ARG A 382 4.65 4.16 -7.07
C ARG A 382 5.20 5.31 -6.20
N ASN A 383 6.50 5.32 -5.92
CA ASN A 383 7.15 6.40 -5.17
C ASN A 383 7.06 7.74 -5.93
N LEU A 384 7.25 7.68 -7.25
CA LEU A 384 7.18 8.83 -8.15
C LEU A 384 5.75 9.39 -8.19
N HIS A 385 4.74 8.54 -8.40
CA HIS A 385 3.32 8.89 -8.33
C HIS A 385 2.99 9.62 -7.03
N GLN A 386 3.33 9.05 -5.87
CA GLN A 386 3.06 9.68 -4.57
C GLN A 386 3.74 11.05 -4.42
N ARG A 387 4.99 11.20 -4.87
CA ARG A 387 5.72 12.47 -4.81
C ARG A 387 5.15 13.52 -5.76
N THR A 388 4.80 13.14 -6.99
CA THR A 388 4.15 14.02 -7.98
C THR A 388 2.80 14.50 -7.46
N VAL A 389 1.98 13.61 -6.90
CA VAL A 389 0.69 13.94 -6.26
C VAL A 389 0.88 14.90 -5.08
N GLN A 390 1.85 14.67 -4.20
CA GLN A 390 2.15 15.55 -3.08
C GLN A 390 2.63 16.94 -3.53
N ALA A 391 3.52 17.01 -4.53
CA ALA A 391 4.01 18.27 -5.09
C ALA A 391 2.88 19.08 -5.75
N PHE A 392 2.04 18.44 -6.56
CA PHE A 392 0.86 19.05 -7.17
C PHE A 392 -0.15 19.56 -6.12
N ALA A 393 -0.44 18.74 -5.11
CA ALA A 393 -1.35 19.12 -4.03
C ALA A 393 -0.81 20.30 -3.18
N ALA A 394 0.51 20.42 -3.04
CA ALA A 394 1.17 21.56 -2.40
C ALA A 394 1.14 22.82 -3.28
N ALA A 395 1.44 22.69 -4.58
CA ALA A 395 1.38 23.80 -5.54
C ALA A 395 -0.02 24.43 -5.60
N LEU A 396 -1.07 23.61 -5.73
CA LEU A 396 -2.46 24.08 -5.68
C LEU A 396 -2.85 24.68 -4.32
N LEU A 397 -2.32 24.16 -3.21
CA LEU A 397 -2.55 24.73 -1.87
C LEU A 397 -1.84 26.08 -1.67
N HIS A 398 -0.76 26.35 -2.41
CA HIS A 398 -0.15 27.68 -2.44
C HIS A 398 -0.94 28.66 -3.33
N ALA A 399 -1.40 28.22 -4.51
CA ALA A 399 -2.23 29.03 -5.41
C ALA A 399 -3.59 29.41 -4.80
N ALA A 400 -4.19 28.50 -4.01
CA ALA A 400 -5.51 28.70 -3.39
C ALA A 400 -5.50 29.57 -2.10
N LYS A 401 -4.41 30.26 -1.76
CA LYS A 401 -4.35 31.16 -0.58
C LYS A 401 -4.82 32.58 -0.95
N PRO A 402 -5.77 33.18 -0.22
CA PRO A 402 -6.08 34.60 -0.39
C PRO A 402 -4.84 35.46 -0.04
N PRO A 403 -4.64 36.64 -0.68
CA PRO A 403 -5.58 37.38 -1.52
C PRO A 403 -5.51 37.02 -3.03
N THR A 404 -4.89 35.89 -3.39
CA THR A 404 -4.61 35.51 -4.78
C THR A 404 -5.90 35.39 -5.60
N VAL A 405 -6.04 36.23 -6.64
CA VAL A 405 -7.27 36.36 -7.45
C VAL A 405 -7.49 35.11 -8.32
N ALA A 406 -8.75 34.75 -8.54
CA ALA A 406 -9.20 33.56 -9.29
C ALA A 406 -8.42 33.25 -10.59
N HIS A 407 -8.03 34.27 -11.37
CA HIS A 407 -7.23 34.13 -12.60
C HIS A 407 -5.96 33.29 -12.39
N LEU A 408 -5.24 33.56 -11.29
CA LEU A 408 -3.99 32.87 -10.97
C LEU A 408 -4.21 31.41 -10.55
N PHE A 409 -5.44 31.00 -10.22
CA PHE A 409 -5.73 29.59 -9.92
C PHE A 409 -5.79 28.74 -11.19
N ALA A 410 -6.39 29.23 -12.28
CA ALA A 410 -6.39 28.51 -13.56
C ALA A 410 -4.98 28.46 -14.19
N ASP A 411 -4.23 29.57 -14.13
CA ASP A 411 -2.84 29.61 -14.60
C ASP A 411 -1.94 28.68 -13.78
N ALA A 412 -2.06 28.69 -12.45
CA ALA A 412 -1.31 27.77 -11.59
C ALA A 412 -1.74 26.31 -11.75
N LEU A 413 -3.02 26.03 -12.01
CA LEU A 413 -3.52 24.67 -12.25
C LEU A 413 -2.99 24.10 -13.57
N THR A 414 -3.06 24.87 -14.66
CA THR A 414 -2.55 24.44 -15.97
C THR A 414 -1.03 24.23 -15.92
N LYS A 415 -0.30 25.18 -15.32
CA LYS A 415 1.15 25.06 -15.10
C LYS A 415 1.50 23.85 -14.23
N ALA A 416 0.92 23.72 -13.04
CA ALA A 416 1.26 22.63 -12.12
C ALA A 416 0.86 21.26 -12.68
N ARG A 417 -0.17 21.17 -13.53
CA ARG A 417 -0.54 19.94 -14.23
C ARG A 417 0.49 19.56 -15.29
N ALA A 418 0.97 20.52 -16.08
CA ALA A 418 2.04 20.27 -17.04
C ALA A 418 3.33 19.83 -16.33
N GLU A 419 3.79 20.59 -15.32
CA GLU A 419 4.97 20.24 -14.51
C GLU A 419 4.86 18.85 -13.85
N ALA A 420 3.65 18.45 -13.43
CA ALA A 420 3.39 17.14 -12.84
C ALA A 420 3.39 15.98 -13.87
N VAL A 421 2.77 16.17 -15.05
CA VAL A 421 2.67 15.13 -16.09
C VAL A 421 3.99 15.00 -16.84
N ASP A 422 4.54 16.10 -17.36
CA ASP A 422 5.78 16.10 -18.13
C ASP A 422 6.96 15.61 -17.28
N GLY A 423 7.00 16.02 -16.00
CA GLY A 423 8.01 15.57 -15.04
C GLY A 423 7.88 14.09 -14.66
N TRP A 424 6.65 13.55 -14.63
CA TRP A 424 6.42 12.12 -14.41
C TRP A 424 6.82 11.31 -15.65
N ASP A 425 6.40 11.71 -16.86
CA ASP A 425 6.74 11.03 -18.11
C ASP A 425 8.27 10.98 -18.32
N GLN A 426 8.97 12.09 -18.08
CA GLN A 426 10.44 12.15 -18.15
C GLN A 426 11.13 11.23 -17.13
N ALA A 427 10.67 11.24 -15.87
CA ALA A 427 11.26 10.41 -14.81
C ALA A 427 10.94 8.91 -15.00
N VAL A 428 9.79 8.56 -15.58
CA VAL A 428 9.47 7.18 -15.98
C VAL A 428 10.35 6.75 -17.15
N ALA A 429 10.49 7.56 -18.20
CA ALA A 429 11.34 7.24 -19.35
C ALA A 429 12.81 7.02 -18.95
N ALA A 430 13.36 7.87 -18.07
CA ALA A 430 14.72 7.73 -17.52
C ALA A 430 14.91 6.51 -16.59
N ALA A 431 13.83 5.84 -16.18
CA ALA A 431 13.85 4.63 -15.37
C ALA A 431 13.54 3.34 -16.16
N MET A 432 13.29 3.42 -17.47
CA MET A 432 13.11 2.24 -18.32
C MET A 432 14.45 1.56 -18.64
N VAL A 433 14.37 0.32 -19.13
CA VAL A 433 15.48 -0.55 -19.55
C VAL A 433 15.30 -0.79 -21.05
N ASP A 434 16.37 -0.69 -21.84
CA ASP A 434 16.27 -0.86 -23.30
C ASP A 434 15.88 -2.31 -23.65
N ASP A 435 15.23 -2.49 -24.80
CA ASP A 435 14.64 -3.77 -25.25
C ASP A 435 13.57 -4.38 -24.30
N VAL A 436 13.06 -3.64 -23.31
CA VAL A 436 12.04 -4.13 -22.35
C VAL A 436 10.75 -3.31 -22.42
N ALA A 437 9.69 -3.92 -22.95
CA ALA A 437 8.39 -3.29 -23.16
C ALA A 437 7.48 -3.30 -21.92
N TRP A 438 7.87 -2.61 -20.85
CA TRP A 438 7.00 -2.41 -19.67
C TRP A 438 5.86 -1.42 -19.96
N THR A 439 4.63 -1.77 -19.54
CA THR A 439 3.42 -0.96 -19.78
C THR A 439 3.22 0.10 -18.70
N THR A 440 3.34 1.38 -19.05
CA THR A 440 3.22 2.52 -18.13
C THR A 440 1.86 3.22 -18.17
N THR A 441 1.00 2.88 -19.14
CA THR A 441 -0.28 3.53 -19.43
C THR A 441 -1.27 3.52 -18.27
N GLU A 442 -1.38 2.39 -17.54
CA GLU A 442 -2.29 2.29 -16.39
C GLU A 442 -1.86 3.20 -15.23
N PHE A 443 -0.56 3.27 -14.93
CA PHE A 443 -0.04 4.18 -13.90
C PHE A 443 -0.25 5.65 -14.28
N ARG A 444 -0.07 6.00 -15.56
CA ARG A 444 -0.34 7.36 -16.07
C ARG A 444 -1.82 7.73 -15.95
N ALA A 445 -2.72 6.82 -16.29
CA ALA A 445 -4.17 7.02 -16.14
C ALA A 445 -4.61 7.13 -14.67
N GLN A 446 -3.98 6.37 -13.76
CA GLN A 446 -4.18 6.50 -12.31
C GLN A 446 -3.72 7.86 -11.81
N LEU A 447 -2.53 8.34 -12.24
CA LEU A 447 -2.04 9.68 -11.92
C LEU A 447 -3.00 10.76 -12.41
N GLU A 448 -3.39 10.75 -13.68
CA GLU A 448 -4.34 11.72 -14.23
C GLU A 448 -5.68 11.73 -13.47
N THR A 449 -6.16 10.57 -13.02
CA THR A 449 -7.38 10.43 -12.22
C THR A 449 -7.24 11.05 -10.82
N GLU A 450 -6.10 10.87 -10.15
CA GLU A 450 -5.85 11.47 -8.83
C GLU A 450 -5.57 12.98 -8.92
N LEU A 451 -4.84 13.44 -9.95
CA LEU A 451 -4.68 14.87 -10.26
C LEU A 451 -6.05 15.52 -10.52
N ASN A 452 -6.97 14.84 -11.23
CA ASN A 452 -8.33 15.31 -11.45
C ASN A 452 -9.15 15.40 -10.14
N SER A 453 -9.10 14.39 -9.27
CA SER A 453 -9.88 14.38 -8.01
C SER A 453 -9.38 15.43 -7.02
N ILE A 454 -8.06 15.65 -6.95
CA ILE A 454 -7.45 16.73 -6.18
C ILE A 454 -7.83 18.09 -6.76
N THR A 455 -7.82 18.24 -8.09
CA THR A 455 -8.26 19.47 -8.78
C THR A 455 -9.70 19.83 -8.41
N ALA A 456 -10.65 18.89 -8.54
CA ALA A 456 -12.05 19.11 -8.19
C ALA A 456 -12.23 19.46 -6.69
N THR A 457 -11.54 18.74 -5.80
CA THR A 457 -11.58 18.97 -4.35
C THR A 457 -11.01 20.35 -3.96
N ARG A 458 -9.97 20.83 -4.65
CA ARG A 458 -9.40 22.17 -4.45
C ARG A 458 -10.28 23.25 -5.07
N ARG A 459 -10.77 23.04 -6.30
CA ARG A 459 -11.67 23.98 -7.00
C ARG A 459 -12.94 24.22 -6.18
N ARG A 460 -13.60 23.18 -5.66
CA ARG A 460 -14.78 23.32 -4.79
C ARG A 460 -14.52 24.25 -3.60
N LYS A 461 -13.42 24.04 -2.87
CA LYS A 461 -13.06 24.89 -1.73
C LYS A 461 -12.75 26.35 -2.10
N VAL A 462 -12.28 26.60 -3.32
CA VAL A 462 -12.13 27.97 -3.86
C VAL A 462 -13.50 28.57 -4.20
N ILE A 463 -14.43 27.80 -4.77
CA ILE A 463 -15.84 28.21 -4.99
C ILE A 463 -16.51 28.55 -3.65
N ASP A 464 -16.46 27.65 -2.66
CA ASP A 464 -17.10 27.84 -1.35
C ASP A 464 -16.61 29.14 -0.68
N HIS A 465 -15.32 29.43 -0.79
CA HIS A 465 -14.73 30.66 -0.29
C HIS A 465 -15.18 31.90 -1.08
N LEU A 466 -15.21 31.81 -2.42
CA LEU A 466 -15.68 32.86 -3.31
C LEU A 466 -17.15 33.23 -3.03
N VAL A 467 -18.02 32.22 -2.93
CA VAL A 467 -19.45 32.37 -2.59
C VAL A 467 -19.59 33.03 -1.22
N SER A 468 -18.88 32.54 -0.22
CA SER A 468 -18.90 33.10 1.14
C SER A 468 -18.44 34.57 1.19
N GLN A 469 -17.38 34.93 0.45
CA GLN A 469 -16.88 36.31 0.38
C GLN A 469 -17.85 37.24 -0.36
N LEU A 470 -18.37 36.81 -1.51
CA LEU A 470 -19.31 37.59 -2.31
C LEU A 470 -20.60 37.84 -1.54
N VAL A 471 -21.23 36.78 -0.99
CA VAL A 471 -22.48 36.89 -0.23
C VAL A 471 -22.29 37.81 0.97
N LYS A 472 -21.22 37.67 1.77
CA LYS A 472 -20.95 38.57 2.89
C LYS A 472 -20.82 40.04 2.44
N THR A 473 -20.14 40.29 1.33
CA THR A 473 -19.92 41.66 0.83
C THR A 473 -21.22 42.36 0.42
N GLN A 474 -22.21 41.61 -0.07
CA GLN A 474 -23.50 42.15 -0.52
C GLN A 474 -24.60 42.05 0.55
N SER A 475 -24.47 41.15 1.53
CA SER A 475 -25.43 41.01 2.63
C SER A 475 -25.44 42.24 3.52
N GLU A 476 -24.28 42.83 3.83
CA GLU A 476 -24.18 44.06 4.64
C GLU A 476 -24.99 45.23 4.04
N ALA A 477 -25.14 45.30 2.71
CA ALA A 477 -25.96 46.29 2.02
C ALA A 477 -27.45 45.91 1.93
N MET A 478 -27.77 44.61 1.90
CA MET A 478 -29.14 44.09 1.98
C MET A 478 -29.73 44.28 3.37
N ASP A 479 -28.97 43.95 4.42
CA ASP A 479 -29.41 43.99 5.83
C ASP A 479 -29.82 45.41 6.24
N GLN A 480 -29.10 46.44 5.77
CA GLN A 480 -29.47 47.86 5.97
C GLN A 480 -30.83 48.22 5.31
N GLN A 481 -31.13 47.64 4.14
CA GLN A 481 -32.41 47.87 3.45
C GLN A 481 -33.55 47.09 4.10
N VAL A 482 -33.28 45.89 4.61
CA VAL A 482 -34.23 45.08 5.40
C VAL A 482 -34.59 45.81 6.70
N LEU A 483 -33.59 46.29 7.45
CA LEU A 483 -33.77 47.13 8.64
C LEU A 483 -34.68 48.33 8.37
N ALA A 484 -34.36 49.13 7.35
CA ALA A 484 -35.16 50.30 6.99
C ALA A 484 -36.62 49.95 6.61
N ALA A 485 -36.84 48.82 5.94
CA ALA A 485 -38.18 48.36 5.58
C ALA A 485 -38.99 47.87 6.80
N LEU A 486 -38.36 47.19 7.76
CA LEU A 486 -38.97 46.73 9.02
C LEU A 486 -39.33 47.90 9.94
N ASP A 487 -38.43 48.89 10.06
CA ASP A 487 -38.63 50.06 10.91
C ASP A 487 -39.70 51.01 10.34
N ALA A 488 -39.86 51.08 9.01
CA ALA A 488 -40.93 51.81 8.37
C ALA A 488 -42.32 51.12 8.53
N ALA A 489 -42.39 49.80 8.36
CA ALA A 489 -43.60 48.98 8.48
C ALA A 489 -44.82 49.51 7.70
N THR A 490 -44.63 49.87 6.43
CA THR A 490 -45.67 50.47 5.58
C THR A 490 -46.39 49.44 4.72
N SER A 491 -47.41 49.91 3.98
CA SER A 491 -47.88 49.37 2.69
C SER A 491 -46.91 48.37 2.03
N GLN A 492 -45.70 48.83 1.77
CA GLN A 492 -44.76 48.25 0.82
C GLN A 492 -43.52 47.60 1.47
N SER A 493 -43.44 47.46 2.81
CA SER A 493 -42.25 46.90 3.47
C SER A 493 -41.80 45.55 2.91
N TRP A 494 -42.73 44.63 2.66
CA TRP A 494 -42.41 43.33 2.04
C TRP A 494 -41.91 43.45 0.59
N SER A 495 -42.46 44.36 -0.23
CA SER A 495 -41.97 44.57 -1.59
C SER A 495 -40.67 45.39 -1.66
N LEU A 496 -40.32 46.13 -0.60
CA LEU A 496 -38.98 46.70 -0.42
C LEU A 496 -37.95 45.62 -0.07
N ILE A 497 -38.28 44.70 0.85
CA ILE A 497 -37.41 43.55 1.19
C ILE A 497 -37.17 42.66 -0.06
N ALA A 498 -38.22 42.37 -0.84
CA ALA A 498 -38.08 41.61 -2.08
C ALA A 498 -37.17 42.32 -3.12
N LYS A 499 -37.31 43.65 -3.25
CA LYS A 499 -36.42 44.46 -4.12
C LYS A 499 -34.97 44.46 -3.65
N ALA A 500 -34.72 44.56 -2.33
CA ALA A 500 -33.38 44.49 -1.76
C ALA A 500 -32.72 43.13 -2.08
N PHE A 501 -33.45 42.03 -1.90
CA PHE A 501 -32.99 40.69 -2.24
C PHE A 501 -32.73 40.53 -3.75
N HIS A 502 -33.65 40.98 -4.61
CA HIS A 502 -33.50 40.90 -6.07
C HIS A 502 -32.35 41.79 -6.60
N HIS A 503 -32.08 42.93 -5.96
CA HIS A 503 -30.91 43.75 -6.28
C HIS A 503 -29.61 43.05 -5.88
N ALA A 504 -29.53 42.54 -4.64
CA ALA A 504 -28.37 41.81 -4.14
C ALA A 504 -28.07 40.55 -4.99
N SER A 505 -29.09 39.75 -5.32
CA SER A 505 -28.93 38.54 -6.13
C SER A 505 -28.48 38.83 -7.57
N GLY A 506 -28.97 39.93 -8.17
CA GLY A 506 -28.53 40.39 -9.49
C GLY A 506 -27.06 40.81 -9.51
N VAL A 507 -26.63 41.64 -8.55
CA VAL A 507 -25.23 42.08 -8.41
C VAL A 507 -24.31 40.89 -8.13
N LEU A 508 -24.70 40.01 -7.20
CA LEU A 508 -23.95 38.79 -6.89
C LEU A 508 -23.78 37.88 -8.10
N SER A 509 -24.82 37.70 -8.92
CA SER A 509 -24.76 36.86 -10.12
C SER A 509 -23.78 37.42 -11.16
N GLN A 510 -23.72 38.74 -11.33
CA GLN A 510 -22.74 39.39 -12.23
C GLN A 510 -21.30 39.28 -11.69
N GLN A 511 -21.10 39.54 -10.39
CA GLN A 511 -19.79 39.39 -9.75
C GLN A 511 -19.30 37.94 -9.80
N PHE A 512 -20.17 36.98 -9.49
CA PHE A 512 -19.86 35.55 -9.62
C PHE A 512 -19.54 35.15 -11.07
N THR A 513 -20.32 35.60 -12.06
CA THR A 513 -20.07 35.25 -13.48
C THR A 513 -18.70 35.76 -13.94
N SER A 514 -18.34 37.01 -13.61
CA SER A 514 -17.04 37.59 -14.00
C SER A 514 -15.84 36.91 -13.31
N GLN A 515 -15.98 36.48 -12.06
CA GLN A 515 -14.89 35.82 -11.30
C GLN A 515 -14.81 34.31 -11.57
N SER A 516 -15.95 33.65 -11.80
CA SER A 516 -16.02 32.20 -12.09
C SER A 516 -15.45 31.83 -13.47
N ALA A 517 -15.54 32.73 -14.46
CA ALA A 517 -14.87 32.57 -15.75
C ALA A 517 -13.34 32.31 -15.62
N CYS A 518 -12.72 32.82 -14.56
CA CYS A 518 -11.31 32.64 -14.26
C CYS A 518 -10.95 31.32 -13.55
N LEU A 519 -11.93 30.47 -13.18
CA LEU A 519 -11.70 29.24 -12.40
C LEU A 519 -11.70 27.93 -13.22
N ALA A 520 -11.89 28.03 -14.55
CA ALA A 520 -11.96 26.88 -15.46
C ALA A 520 -12.94 25.79 -14.96
N LEU A 521 -14.18 26.22 -14.64
CA LEU A 521 -15.30 25.40 -14.19
C LEU A 521 -15.93 24.64 -15.37
N THR A 522 -16.55 23.49 -15.09
CA THR A 522 -17.54 22.92 -16.01
C THR A 522 -18.86 23.70 -15.95
N ALA A 523 -19.72 23.55 -16.97
CA ALA A 523 -21.06 24.15 -16.95
C ALA A 523 -21.89 23.70 -15.74
N ASP A 524 -21.77 22.42 -15.35
CA ASP A 524 -22.47 21.84 -14.21
C ASP A 524 -21.93 22.39 -12.87
N GLU A 525 -20.60 22.50 -12.72
CA GLU A 525 -19.98 23.13 -11.56
C GLU A 525 -20.39 24.61 -11.43
N GLN A 526 -20.43 25.35 -12.54
CA GLN A 526 -20.84 26.75 -12.55
C GLN A 526 -22.33 26.91 -12.21
N HIS A 527 -23.20 26.01 -12.69
CA HIS A 527 -24.62 26.03 -12.36
C HIS A 527 -24.89 25.68 -10.90
N ALA A 528 -24.27 24.62 -10.37
CA ALA A 528 -24.38 24.22 -8.97
C ALA A 528 -23.86 25.32 -8.01
N ALA A 529 -22.73 25.94 -8.35
CA ALA A 529 -22.18 27.06 -7.58
C ALA A 529 -23.10 28.30 -7.60
N ALA A 530 -23.76 28.59 -8.72
CA ALA A 530 -24.75 29.67 -8.81
C ALA A 530 -26.01 29.36 -7.97
N GLN A 531 -26.48 28.11 -7.95
CA GLN A 531 -27.57 27.67 -7.07
C GLN A 531 -27.18 27.81 -5.58
N GLN A 532 -26.01 27.31 -5.20
CA GLN A 532 -25.44 27.43 -3.85
C GLN A 532 -25.34 28.89 -3.41
N LEU A 533 -24.92 29.79 -4.30
CA LEU A 533 -24.82 31.23 -4.02
C LEU A 533 -26.20 31.89 -3.81
N MET A 534 -27.22 31.53 -4.62
CA MET A 534 -28.60 32.00 -4.42
C MET A 534 -29.18 31.49 -3.10
N ALA A 535 -28.95 30.22 -2.78
CA ALA A 535 -29.41 29.63 -1.53
C ALA A 535 -28.72 30.26 -0.30
N THR A 536 -27.40 30.46 -0.34
CA THR A 536 -26.66 31.10 0.76
C THR A 536 -27.20 32.50 1.07
N LEU A 537 -27.52 33.30 0.03
CA LEU A 537 -28.14 34.62 0.20
C LEU A 537 -29.55 34.54 0.81
N TRP A 538 -30.35 33.55 0.39
CA TRP A 538 -31.68 33.32 0.98
C TRP A 538 -31.60 32.94 2.45
N VAL A 539 -30.68 32.04 2.81
CA VAL A 539 -30.46 31.64 4.21
C VAL A 539 -30.01 32.82 5.06
N HIS A 540 -29.14 33.69 4.54
CA HIS A 540 -28.76 34.93 5.23
C HIS A 540 -29.99 35.84 5.44
N LEU A 541 -30.79 36.10 4.40
CA LEU A 541 -32.02 36.90 4.52
C LEU A 541 -32.99 36.33 5.56
N VAL A 542 -33.24 35.03 5.54
CA VAL A 542 -34.14 34.36 6.49
C VAL A 542 -33.57 34.38 7.91
N THR A 543 -32.26 34.21 8.07
CA THR A 543 -31.58 34.31 9.38
C THR A 543 -31.68 35.73 9.94
N GLN A 544 -31.43 36.75 9.11
CA GLN A 544 -31.59 38.15 9.51
C GLN A 544 -33.05 38.44 9.88
N LEU A 545 -34.03 38.05 9.06
CA LEU A 545 -35.45 38.24 9.39
C LEU A 545 -35.87 37.51 10.68
N LYS A 546 -35.37 36.30 10.95
CA LYS A 546 -35.59 35.59 12.23
C LYS A 546 -34.91 36.27 13.42
N TRP A 547 -33.75 36.92 13.22
CA TRP A 547 -33.09 37.72 14.26
C TRP A 547 -33.84 39.02 14.56
N GLU A 548 -34.24 39.77 13.52
CA GLU A 548 -35.02 41.01 13.62
C GLU A 548 -36.43 40.82 14.20
N THR A 549 -36.99 39.61 14.06
CA THR A 549 -38.28 39.19 14.66
C THR A 549 -38.12 38.39 15.96
N SER A 550 -36.92 38.41 16.56
CA SER A 550 -36.69 37.86 17.90
C SER A 550 -37.13 38.82 19.01
N GLU A 551 -37.19 38.33 20.25
CA GLU A 551 -37.85 39.02 21.38
C GLU A 551 -37.26 40.41 21.70
N VAL A 552 -35.94 40.61 21.60
CA VAL A 552 -35.31 41.88 21.97
C VAL A 552 -35.55 42.97 20.92
N PRO A 553 -35.23 42.78 19.61
CA PRO A 553 -35.49 43.81 18.60
C PRO A 553 -36.99 44.09 18.41
N VAL A 554 -37.86 43.08 18.55
CA VAL A 554 -39.32 43.28 18.52
C VAL A 554 -39.78 44.10 19.71
N GLY A 555 -39.33 43.77 20.94
CA GLY A 555 -39.63 44.56 22.13
C GLY A 555 -39.21 46.02 21.99
N ASP A 556 -37.98 46.28 21.55
CA ASP A 556 -37.47 47.65 21.33
C ASP A 556 -38.25 48.41 20.25
N ARG A 557 -38.65 47.77 19.15
CA ARG A 557 -39.49 48.37 18.10
C ARG A 557 -40.89 48.69 18.58
N LEU A 558 -41.53 47.75 19.27
CA LEU A 558 -42.88 47.92 19.84
C LEU A 558 -42.90 49.05 20.88
N ARG A 559 -41.95 49.03 21.82
CA ARG A 559 -41.74 50.08 22.81
C ARG A 559 -41.51 51.44 22.17
N SER A 560 -40.65 51.52 21.16
CA SER A 560 -40.35 52.78 20.48
C SER A 560 -41.57 53.33 19.74
N ARG A 561 -42.31 52.48 19.02
CA ARG A 561 -43.55 52.88 18.32
C ARG A 561 -44.68 53.28 19.27
N PHE A 562 -44.83 52.59 20.40
CA PHE A 562 -45.77 52.99 21.45
C PHE A 562 -45.39 54.36 22.04
N ARG A 563 -44.11 54.56 22.41
CA ARG A 563 -43.61 55.85 22.90
C ARG A 563 -43.81 56.98 21.89
N GLU A 564 -43.59 56.74 20.60
CA GLU A 564 -43.80 57.74 19.55
C GLU A 564 -45.25 58.20 19.42
N ALA A 565 -46.22 57.30 19.60
CA ALA A 565 -47.64 57.64 19.54
C ALA A 565 -48.16 58.24 20.87
N PHE A 566 -47.71 57.72 22.00
CA PHE A 566 -48.19 58.10 23.34
C PHE A 566 -47.48 59.36 23.89
N CYS A 567 -46.15 59.39 23.86
CA CYS A 567 -45.33 60.43 24.50
C CYS A 567 -45.01 61.64 23.61
N TYR A 568 -45.36 61.60 22.32
CA TYR A 568 -45.11 62.70 21.39
C TYR A 568 -46.35 63.06 20.56
N GLU A 569 -46.35 64.28 20.03
CA GLU A 569 -47.47 64.89 19.33
C GLU A 569 -47.07 65.40 17.94
N GLY A 570 -47.94 65.16 16.97
CA GLY A 570 -47.79 65.62 15.58
C GLY A 570 -46.63 64.98 14.80
N ALA A 571 -46.49 65.38 13.54
CA ALA A 571 -45.33 65.04 12.72
C ALA A 571 -44.03 65.73 13.21
N SER A 572 -44.16 66.78 14.03
CA SER A 572 -43.07 67.54 14.65
C SER A 572 -42.36 66.81 15.79
N ARG A 573 -42.86 65.63 16.23
CA ARG A 573 -42.25 64.79 17.28
C ARG A 573 -41.99 65.57 18.58
N THR A 574 -42.89 66.50 18.90
CA THR A 574 -42.85 67.34 20.10
C THR A 574 -43.32 66.55 21.33
N PRO A 575 -42.63 66.57 22.48
CA PRO A 575 -43.06 65.82 23.67
C PRO A 575 -44.44 66.25 24.17
N ARG A 576 -45.34 65.30 24.39
CA ARG A 576 -46.70 65.55 24.90
C ARG A 576 -46.65 65.82 26.41
N ILE A 577 -47.20 66.95 26.83
CA ILE A 577 -47.32 67.34 28.24
C ILE A 577 -48.78 67.16 28.67
N TRP A 578 -49.02 66.18 29.53
CA TRP A 578 -50.36 65.79 29.99
C TRP A 578 -50.96 66.79 30.99
N LYS A 579 -52.16 67.29 30.71
CA LYS A 579 -52.97 68.11 31.63
C LYS A 579 -54.17 67.32 32.15
N PRO A 580 -54.73 67.64 33.34
CA PRO A 580 -55.91 66.94 33.89
C PRO A 580 -57.19 66.98 33.04
N SER A 581 -57.21 67.77 31.95
CA SER A 581 -58.28 67.87 30.96
C SER A 581 -58.18 66.87 29.81
N ASP A 582 -57.04 66.20 29.65
CA ASP A 582 -56.68 65.56 28.38
C ASP A 582 -57.07 64.07 28.36
N ASP A 583 -57.66 63.62 27.26
CA ASP A 583 -58.04 62.21 27.07
C ASP A 583 -56.81 61.33 26.83
N MET A 584 -56.24 60.82 27.94
CA MET A 584 -55.15 59.86 27.91
C MET A 584 -55.62 58.46 27.44
N GLU A 585 -56.90 58.11 27.56
CA GLU A 585 -57.37 56.74 27.40
C GLU A 585 -57.58 56.37 25.92
N THR A 586 -58.14 57.27 25.11
CA THR A 586 -58.20 57.04 23.65
C THR A 586 -56.83 57.13 23.00
N VAL A 587 -55.96 58.05 23.45
CA VAL A 587 -54.58 58.16 22.96
C VAL A 587 -53.76 56.92 23.33
N PHE A 588 -53.95 56.36 24.53
CA PHE A 588 -53.35 55.09 24.94
C PHE A 588 -53.82 53.93 24.06
N ALA A 589 -55.13 53.80 23.82
CA ALA A 589 -55.69 52.76 22.97
C ALA A 589 -55.16 52.85 21.52
N GLN A 590 -55.11 54.06 20.93
CA GLN A 590 -54.55 54.29 19.59
C GLN A 590 -53.04 54.00 19.53
N ALA A 591 -52.28 54.38 20.55
CA ALA A 591 -50.84 54.10 20.62
C ALA A 591 -50.56 52.59 20.72
N LYS A 592 -51.36 51.86 21.52
CA LYS A 592 -51.30 50.40 21.63
C LYS A 592 -51.66 49.72 20.31
N GLN A 593 -52.82 50.03 19.73
CA GLN A 593 -53.25 49.49 18.43
C GLN A 593 -52.21 49.71 17.31
N ARG A 594 -51.55 50.89 17.29
CA ARG A 594 -50.50 51.23 16.31
C ARG A 594 -49.20 50.43 16.52
N ALA A 595 -48.89 50.01 17.74
CA ALA A 595 -47.78 49.10 18.02
C ALA A 595 -48.15 47.65 17.64
N GLU A 596 -49.33 47.18 18.05
CA GLU A 596 -49.85 45.83 17.75
C GLU A 596 -49.94 45.56 16.23
N ALA A 597 -50.33 46.57 15.44
CA ALA A 597 -50.37 46.50 13.98
C ALA A 597 -49.02 46.19 13.30
N TRP A 598 -47.88 46.39 14.00
CA TRP A 598 -46.56 45.97 13.50
C TRP A 598 -46.41 44.44 13.54
N ILE A 599 -46.84 43.79 14.64
CA ILE A 599 -46.74 42.34 14.82
C ILE A 599 -47.57 41.61 13.76
N VAL A 600 -48.82 42.05 13.58
CA VAL A 600 -49.75 41.49 12.58
C VAL A 600 -49.15 41.54 11.16
N ARG A 601 -48.38 42.60 10.86
CA ARG A 601 -47.77 42.83 9.53
C ARG A 601 -46.55 41.95 9.24
N PHE A 602 -45.81 41.54 10.27
CA PHE A 602 -44.58 40.74 10.14
C PHE A 602 -44.69 39.31 10.71
N ARG A 603 -45.91 38.87 11.03
CA ARG A 603 -46.21 37.52 11.52
C ARG A 603 -45.75 36.41 10.57
N ALA A 604 -46.10 36.54 9.30
CA ALA A 604 -45.72 35.64 8.21
C ALA A 604 -45.26 36.46 7.00
N MET A 605 -44.47 35.82 6.13
CA MET A 605 -43.91 36.44 4.92
C MET A 605 -44.98 36.64 3.83
N ASP A 606 -45.27 37.90 3.50
CA ASP A 606 -46.25 38.31 2.48
C ASP A 606 -45.55 38.95 1.27
N PHE A 607 -44.88 38.11 0.46
CA PHE A 607 -44.33 38.53 -0.82
C PHE A 607 -45.38 38.37 -1.94
N ALA A 608 -45.58 39.43 -2.73
CA ALA A 608 -46.43 39.37 -3.91
C ALA A 608 -45.93 38.32 -4.92
N ALA A 609 -46.85 37.67 -5.63
CA ALA A 609 -46.52 36.67 -6.65
C ALA A 609 -45.55 37.24 -7.70
N GLY A 610 -44.42 36.57 -7.91
CA GLY A 610 -43.35 37.03 -8.81
C GLY A 610 -42.38 38.08 -8.24
N ALA A 611 -42.47 38.42 -6.94
CA ALA A 611 -41.51 39.35 -6.31
C ALA A 611 -40.14 38.72 -5.98
N LEU A 612 -40.05 37.38 -5.95
CA LEU A 612 -38.81 36.62 -5.83
C LEU A 612 -38.40 36.02 -7.20
N PRO A 613 -37.10 35.78 -7.46
CA PRO A 613 -36.65 35.10 -8.67
C PRO A 613 -37.27 33.69 -8.78
N ALA A 614 -37.81 33.33 -9.95
CA ALA A 614 -38.49 32.04 -10.14
C ALA A 614 -37.59 30.82 -9.86
N THR A 615 -36.30 30.91 -10.21
CA THR A 615 -35.28 29.87 -9.98
C THR A 615 -34.86 29.72 -8.52
N LEU A 616 -35.34 30.57 -7.60
CA LEU A 616 -34.92 30.55 -6.20
C LEU A 616 -35.41 29.29 -5.48
N GLN A 617 -36.65 28.87 -5.73
CA GLN A 617 -37.22 27.69 -5.09
C GLN A 617 -36.47 26.41 -5.51
N ASP A 618 -36.10 26.30 -6.78
CA ASP A 618 -35.28 25.20 -7.29
C ASP A 618 -33.87 25.24 -6.69
N ALA A 619 -33.19 26.40 -6.71
CA ALA A 619 -31.84 26.56 -6.17
C ALA A 619 -31.73 26.27 -4.65
N VAL A 620 -32.78 26.61 -3.88
CA VAL A 620 -32.88 26.25 -2.46
C VAL A 620 -33.24 24.77 -2.27
N ALA A 621 -33.87 24.10 -3.24
CA ALA A 621 -34.15 22.67 -3.16
C ALA A 621 -33.00 21.76 -3.62
N THR A 622 -32.11 22.25 -4.51
CA THR A 622 -31.02 21.45 -5.11
C THR A 622 -29.64 21.65 -4.51
N SER A 623 -29.41 22.72 -3.75
CA SER A 623 -28.10 23.01 -3.15
C SER A 623 -27.84 22.19 -1.88
N GLU A 624 -26.57 21.90 -1.59
CA GLU A 624 -26.17 21.17 -0.36
C GLU A 624 -26.64 21.88 0.91
N ILE A 625 -26.53 23.22 0.94
CA ILE A 625 -27.06 24.08 2.01
C ILE A 625 -28.58 23.95 2.12
N GLY A 626 -29.26 23.83 0.98
CA GLY A 626 -30.71 23.65 0.89
C GLY A 626 -31.25 22.39 1.55
N ALA A 627 -30.49 21.28 1.46
CA ALA A 627 -30.86 20.00 2.05
C ALA A 627 -30.74 19.98 3.59
N ASP A 628 -29.82 20.77 4.15
CA ASP A 628 -29.58 20.90 5.60
C ASP A 628 -30.44 21.99 6.27
N LEU A 629 -31.34 22.68 5.55
CA LEU A 629 -32.20 23.71 6.11
C LEU A 629 -33.37 23.14 6.93
N ASP A 630 -33.69 23.82 8.04
CA ASP A 630 -34.98 23.67 8.70
C ASP A 630 -36.13 23.86 7.67
N PRO A 631 -37.17 23.01 7.67
CA PRO A 631 -38.36 23.22 6.83
C PRO A 631 -38.97 24.62 7.00
N ASP A 632 -38.89 25.16 8.22
CA ASP A 632 -39.27 26.53 8.60
C ASP A 632 -38.31 27.62 8.05
N MET A 633 -37.52 27.33 7.01
CA MET A 633 -36.73 28.30 6.24
C MET A 633 -36.92 28.18 4.71
N GLY A 634 -37.81 27.30 4.26
CA GLY A 634 -38.16 27.16 2.84
C GLY A 634 -38.89 28.38 2.25
N VAL A 635 -38.76 28.56 0.93
CA VAL A 635 -39.27 29.73 0.17
C VAL A 635 -40.80 29.88 0.21
N GLY A 636 -41.54 28.79 0.46
CA GLY A 636 -43.00 28.74 0.27
C GLY A 636 -43.89 29.21 1.43
N HIS A 637 -43.43 29.13 2.70
CA HIS A 637 -44.27 29.49 3.86
C HIS A 637 -43.45 29.81 5.12
N LEU A 638 -42.74 30.95 5.11
CA LEU A 638 -41.94 31.38 6.25
C LEU A 638 -42.81 32.06 7.34
N VAL A 639 -42.99 31.37 8.48
CA VAL A 639 -43.57 31.95 9.70
C VAL A 639 -42.46 32.59 10.52
N LEU A 640 -42.41 33.92 10.55
CA LEU A 640 -41.44 34.65 11.35
C LEU A 640 -41.83 34.70 12.83
N ILE A 641 -43.10 35.03 13.12
CA ILE A 641 -43.63 35.09 14.49
C ILE A 641 -44.74 34.04 14.63
N ASP A 642 -44.46 32.98 15.39
CA ASP A 642 -45.48 32.00 15.79
C ASP A 642 -46.48 32.61 16.80
N SER A 643 -47.70 32.06 16.80
CA SER A 643 -48.80 32.33 17.72
C SER A 643 -48.45 32.36 19.21
N ALA A 644 -47.48 31.57 19.69
CA ALA A 644 -47.03 31.63 21.09
C ALA A 644 -46.12 32.85 21.34
N ARG A 645 -45.30 33.22 20.35
CA ARG A 645 -44.44 34.42 20.41
C ARG A 645 -45.26 35.70 20.23
N GLU A 646 -46.25 35.68 19.34
CA GLU A 646 -47.23 36.76 19.15
C GLU A 646 -47.90 37.15 20.47
N LYS A 647 -48.44 36.18 21.22
CA LYS A 647 -49.04 36.43 22.55
C LYS A 647 -48.04 37.02 23.55
N ARG A 648 -46.84 36.43 23.66
CA ARG A 648 -45.78 36.92 24.56
C ARG A 648 -45.35 38.36 24.24
N TYR A 649 -45.28 38.73 22.96
CA TYR A 649 -44.94 40.10 22.55
C TYR A 649 -46.07 41.10 22.85
N LEU A 650 -47.34 40.68 22.73
CA LEU A 650 -48.50 41.47 23.15
C LEU A 650 -48.57 41.64 24.68
N GLU A 651 -48.27 40.60 25.45
CA GLU A 651 -48.19 40.63 26.91
C GLU A 651 -47.07 41.59 27.38
N LEU A 652 -45.86 41.47 26.83
CA LEU A 652 -44.74 42.38 27.13
C LEU A 652 -45.05 43.84 26.76
N LEU A 653 -45.62 44.08 25.58
CA LEU A 653 -46.08 45.40 25.16
C LEU A 653 -47.12 45.96 26.14
N SER A 654 -48.07 45.15 26.61
CA SER A 654 -49.07 45.60 27.59
C SER A 654 -48.44 45.99 28.92
N LEU A 655 -47.49 45.21 29.43
CA LEU A 655 -46.80 45.48 30.69
C LEU A 655 -45.98 46.78 30.65
N GLU A 656 -45.23 47.02 29.57
CA GLU A 656 -44.49 48.27 29.40
C GLU A 656 -45.41 49.47 29.13
N ALA A 657 -46.48 49.29 28.35
CA ALA A 657 -47.45 50.34 28.05
C ALA A 657 -48.21 50.77 29.32
N ASP A 658 -48.69 49.83 30.13
CA ASP A 658 -49.39 50.10 31.38
C ASP A 658 -48.47 50.80 32.39
N ALA A 659 -47.19 50.40 32.47
CA ALA A 659 -46.19 51.09 33.28
C ALA A 659 -45.96 52.54 32.82
N MET A 660 -45.96 52.81 31.52
CA MET A 660 -45.86 54.18 30.98
C MET A 660 -47.14 55.00 31.20
N TYR A 661 -48.32 54.41 31.04
CA TYR A 661 -49.61 55.04 31.34
C TYR A 661 -49.71 55.40 32.83
N LEU A 662 -49.34 54.50 33.74
CA LEU A 662 -49.30 54.78 35.18
C LEU A 662 -48.31 55.90 35.54
N ASN A 663 -47.16 55.97 34.87
CA ASN A 663 -46.20 57.06 35.09
C ASN A 663 -46.68 58.41 34.51
N ALA A 664 -47.37 58.40 33.36
CA ALA A 664 -48.05 59.59 32.84
C ALA A 664 -49.15 60.07 33.80
N LYS A 665 -50.00 59.16 34.27
CA LYS A 665 -51.08 59.44 35.24
C LYS A 665 -50.55 59.94 36.59
N ARG A 666 -49.39 59.46 37.04
CA ARG A 666 -48.66 60.02 38.19
C ARG A 666 -48.13 61.43 37.93
N SER A 667 -47.65 61.72 36.71
CA SER A 667 -47.14 63.06 36.35
C SER A 667 -48.22 64.15 36.26
N MET A 668 -49.49 63.77 36.11
CA MET A 668 -50.63 64.70 36.21
C MET A 668 -50.91 65.16 37.66
N LEU A 669 -50.38 64.49 38.69
CA LEU A 669 -50.59 64.87 40.08
C LEU A 669 -49.62 66.01 40.47
N PRO A 670 -50.11 67.19 40.90
CA PRO A 670 -49.23 68.31 41.26
C PRO A 670 -48.44 67.97 42.52
N THR A 671 -47.13 67.76 42.36
CA THR A 671 -46.20 67.45 43.45
C THR A 671 -45.64 68.73 44.08
N THR A 672 -46.53 69.55 44.63
CA THR A 672 -46.21 70.78 45.37
C THR A 672 -45.49 70.49 46.69
N ARG A 673 -44.18 70.22 46.61
CA ARG A 673 -43.27 70.19 47.77
C ARG A 673 -42.91 71.60 48.23
N GLU A 674 -43.90 72.33 48.75
CA GLU A 674 -43.62 73.53 49.54
C GLU A 674 -43.08 73.11 50.91
N ILE A 675 -41.98 73.71 51.36
CA ILE A 675 -41.44 73.49 52.70
C ILE A 675 -42.37 74.20 53.69
N PRO A 676 -42.96 73.51 54.68
CA PRO A 676 -43.91 74.13 55.60
C PRO A 676 -43.30 75.34 56.33
N ASN A 677 -44.01 76.46 56.36
CA ASN A 677 -43.49 77.73 56.90
C ASN A 677 -43.07 77.65 58.38
N TRP A 678 -43.60 76.70 59.16
CA TRP A 678 -43.16 76.45 60.54
C TRP A 678 -41.73 75.89 60.61
N LEU A 679 -41.24 75.18 59.59
CA LEU A 679 -39.89 74.60 59.60
C LEU A 679 -38.82 75.69 59.53
N TRP A 680 -39.08 76.79 58.82
CA TRP A 680 -38.22 77.98 58.82
C TRP A 680 -38.12 78.62 60.22
N LEU A 681 -39.22 78.69 60.97
CA LEU A 681 -39.23 79.17 62.35
C LEU A 681 -38.44 78.24 63.29
N VAL A 682 -38.60 76.92 63.14
CA VAL A 682 -37.84 75.91 63.91
C VAL A 682 -36.35 75.98 63.61
N LEU A 683 -35.96 76.16 62.35
CA LEU A 683 -34.56 76.26 61.93
C LEU A 683 -33.91 77.55 62.45
N LEU A 684 -34.64 78.66 62.48
CA LEU A 684 -34.19 79.94 63.05
C LEU A 684 -34.05 79.84 64.59
N ALA A 685 -34.98 79.17 65.26
CA ALA A 685 -34.94 78.97 66.72
C ALA A 685 -33.79 78.04 67.17
N LEU A 686 -33.61 76.88 66.51
CA LEU A 686 -32.51 75.95 66.82
C LEU A 686 -31.14 76.50 66.39
N GLY A 687 -31.09 77.24 65.28
CA GLY A 687 -29.88 77.87 64.77
C GLY A 687 -29.47 79.15 65.51
N TRP A 688 -30.26 79.64 66.47
CA TRP A 688 -30.07 80.97 67.07
C TRP A 688 -28.69 81.18 67.70
N ASN A 689 -28.16 80.18 68.42
CA ASN A 689 -26.82 80.26 69.03
C ASN A 689 -25.71 80.42 67.99
N GLU A 690 -25.81 79.76 66.83
CA GLU A 690 -24.80 79.84 65.76
C GLU A 690 -24.98 81.08 64.88
N LEU A 691 -26.22 81.51 64.67
CA LEU A 691 -26.50 82.83 64.08
C LEU A 691 -25.87 83.93 64.93
N TRP A 692 -25.98 83.83 66.25
CA TRP A 692 -25.36 84.78 67.19
C TRP A 692 -23.85 84.62 67.30
N SER A 693 -23.29 83.41 67.21
CA SER A 693 -21.83 83.18 67.22
C SER A 693 -21.14 83.81 66.00
N VAL A 694 -21.79 83.79 64.83
CA VAL A 694 -21.33 84.44 63.59
C VAL A 694 -21.51 85.97 63.65
N LEU A 695 -22.62 86.48 64.20
CA LEU A 695 -22.89 87.93 64.30
C LEU A 695 -22.04 88.64 65.36
N SER A 696 -21.74 87.98 66.49
CA SER A 696 -21.02 88.60 67.62
C SER A 696 -19.50 88.55 67.48
N ASN A 697 -18.95 87.65 66.66
CA ASN A 697 -17.51 87.61 66.37
C ASN A 697 -17.18 88.51 65.15
N PRO A 698 -16.41 89.60 65.30
CA PRO A 698 -16.15 90.53 64.21
C PRO A 698 -15.40 89.89 63.03
N MET A 699 -14.62 88.84 63.25
CA MET A 699 -13.94 88.11 62.16
C MET A 699 -14.94 87.29 61.33
N TYR A 700 -15.90 86.61 61.96
CA TYR A 700 -16.91 85.84 61.24
C TYR A 700 -17.94 86.75 60.57
N PHE A 701 -18.32 87.87 61.19
CA PHE A 701 -19.18 88.87 60.56
C PHE A 701 -18.54 89.49 59.30
N LEU A 702 -17.24 89.84 59.36
CA LEU A 702 -16.50 90.33 58.20
C LEU A 702 -16.44 89.28 57.08
N LEU A 703 -16.16 88.02 57.42
CA LEU A 703 -16.05 86.91 56.46
C LEU A 703 -17.41 86.60 55.82
N LEU A 704 -18.51 86.65 56.58
CA LEU A 704 -19.88 86.56 56.08
C LEU A 704 -20.19 87.71 55.11
N GLY A 705 -19.79 88.94 55.43
CA GLY A 705 -19.94 90.10 54.54
C GLY A 705 -19.19 89.95 53.22
N ILE A 706 -17.94 89.47 53.27
CA ILE A 706 -17.12 89.18 52.07
C ILE A 706 -17.76 88.05 51.24
N ALA A 707 -18.20 86.95 51.88
CA ALA A 707 -18.88 85.86 51.19
C ALA A 707 -20.20 86.31 50.55
N GLY A 708 -20.97 87.18 51.21
CA GLY A 708 -22.17 87.81 50.68
C GLY A 708 -21.88 88.68 49.45
N ALA A 709 -20.85 89.55 49.53
CA ALA A 709 -20.43 90.40 48.41
C ALA A 709 -19.95 89.59 47.19
N VAL A 710 -19.16 88.52 47.41
CA VAL A 710 -18.73 87.60 46.35
C VAL A 710 -19.92 86.86 45.73
N THR A 711 -20.84 86.36 46.55
CA THR A 711 -22.05 85.66 46.08
C THR A 711 -22.97 86.59 45.28
N TYR A 712 -23.16 87.82 45.75
CA TYR A 712 -23.91 88.85 45.03
C TYR A 712 -23.24 89.23 43.71
N GLY A 713 -21.91 89.37 43.67
CA GLY A 713 -21.15 89.61 42.44
C GLY A 713 -21.32 88.48 41.42
N ILE A 714 -21.25 87.22 41.85
CA ILE A 714 -21.49 86.04 40.99
C ILE A 714 -22.93 86.02 40.46
N TYR A 715 -23.92 86.39 41.29
CA TYR A 715 -25.32 86.46 40.90
C TYR A 715 -25.59 87.60 39.90
N ALA A 716 -25.16 88.83 40.22
CA ALA A 716 -25.34 90.00 39.37
C ALA A 716 -24.62 89.89 38.02
N ALA A 717 -23.49 89.19 37.97
CA ALA A 717 -22.77 88.89 36.72
C ALA A 717 -23.35 87.67 35.95
N GLY A 718 -24.36 86.97 36.47
CA GLY A 718 -24.93 85.77 35.85
C GLY A 718 -23.99 84.55 35.85
N LEU A 719 -22.87 84.59 36.59
CA LEU A 719 -21.78 83.61 36.56
C LEU A 719 -22.04 82.38 37.45
N THR A 720 -23.23 82.24 38.04
CA THR A 720 -23.60 81.14 38.95
C THR A 720 -23.31 79.75 38.34
N GLY A 721 -23.67 79.53 37.07
CA GLY A 721 -23.40 78.30 36.33
C GLY A 721 -21.91 78.00 36.15
N PRO A 722 -21.13 78.92 35.54
CA PRO A 722 -19.66 78.81 35.45
C PRO A 722 -18.97 78.57 36.80
N THR A 723 -19.26 79.36 37.84
CA THR A 723 -18.60 79.22 39.14
C THR A 723 -18.91 77.88 39.81
N PHE A 724 -20.14 77.37 39.68
CA PHE A 724 -20.47 76.02 40.17
C PHE A 724 -19.67 74.92 39.47
N ARG A 725 -19.36 75.05 38.17
CA ARG A 725 -18.46 74.13 37.46
C ARG A 725 -17.04 74.22 38.00
N VAL A 726 -16.52 75.42 38.26
CA VAL A 726 -15.17 75.62 38.81
C VAL A 726 -15.06 75.06 40.23
N VAL A 727 -16.05 75.27 41.10
CA VAL A 727 -16.09 74.67 42.44
C VAL A 727 -16.17 73.15 42.37
N LYS A 728 -16.96 72.59 41.44
CA LYS A 728 -17.04 71.14 41.21
C LYS A 728 -15.73 70.56 40.66
N ALA A 729 -15.03 71.29 39.81
CA ALA A 729 -13.69 70.92 39.33
C ALA A 729 -12.68 70.95 40.49
N ALA A 730 -12.58 72.05 41.23
CA ALA A 730 -11.65 72.18 42.37
C ALA A 730 -11.90 71.14 43.47
N THR A 731 -13.15 70.81 43.78
CA THR A 731 -13.47 69.72 44.73
C THR A 731 -13.14 68.34 44.16
N SER A 732 -13.21 68.13 42.84
CA SER A 732 -12.68 66.91 42.22
C SER A 732 -11.14 66.87 42.22
N GLU A 733 -10.47 68.02 42.05
CA GLU A 733 -9.01 68.17 42.09
C GLU A 733 -8.45 67.83 43.48
N ILE A 734 -9.09 68.37 44.54
CA ILE A 734 -8.78 68.06 45.94
C ILE A 734 -9.06 66.58 46.24
N SER A 735 -10.14 66.02 45.72
CA SER A 735 -10.44 64.57 45.82
C SER A 735 -9.37 63.71 45.15
N THR A 736 -8.86 64.11 43.98
CA THR A 736 -7.75 63.41 43.31
C THR A 736 -6.42 63.56 44.05
N GLN A 737 -6.11 64.73 44.62
CA GLN A 737 -4.89 64.92 45.42
C GLN A 737 -4.92 64.12 46.74
N ILE A 738 -6.07 64.05 47.41
CA ILE A 738 -6.23 63.20 48.60
C ILE A 738 -6.10 61.71 48.23
N THR A 739 -6.67 61.28 47.11
CA THR A 739 -6.57 59.87 46.67
C THR A 739 -5.22 59.50 46.05
N SER A 740 -4.43 60.45 45.54
CA SER A 740 -3.02 60.21 45.18
C SER A 740 -2.12 60.10 46.41
N GLY A 741 -2.26 61.00 47.40
CA GLY A 741 -1.51 60.93 48.66
C GLY A 741 -1.82 59.68 49.51
N LEU A 742 -3.02 59.10 49.35
CA LEU A 742 -3.37 57.79 49.92
C LEU A 742 -2.73 56.62 49.17
N LYS A 743 -2.56 56.71 47.84
CA LYS A 743 -1.84 55.71 47.04
C LYS A 743 -0.34 55.70 47.34
N GLU A 744 0.29 56.87 47.54
CA GLU A 744 1.70 56.96 47.96
C GLU A 744 1.97 56.31 49.33
N ARG A 745 0.95 56.24 50.20
CA ARG A 745 0.99 55.51 51.48
C ARG A 745 0.52 54.05 51.38
N GLY A 746 0.44 53.49 50.17
CA GLY A 746 0.19 52.07 49.93
C GLY A 746 -1.28 51.62 50.08
N VAL A 747 -2.24 52.54 50.22
CA VAL A 747 -3.66 52.19 50.37
C VAL A 747 -4.38 52.30 49.02
N HIS A 748 -4.60 51.16 48.36
CA HIS A 748 -5.36 51.13 47.11
C HIS A 748 -6.86 51.30 47.37
N VAL A 749 -7.39 52.48 47.00
CA VAL A 749 -8.77 52.91 47.25
C VAL A 749 -9.81 51.94 46.68
N ASP A 750 -9.48 51.22 45.59
CA ASP A 750 -10.39 50.27 44.94
C ASP A 750 -10.68 49.01 45.78
N ASP A 751 -9.73 48.56 46.61
CA ASP A 751 -9.97 47.45 47.54
C ASP A 751 -10.78 47.90 48.77
N VAL A 752 -10.60 49.15 49.21
CA VAL A 752 -11.48 49.77 50.22
C VAL A 752 -12.91 49.88 49.66
N ARG A 753 -13.06 50.29 48.40
CA ARG A 753 -14.37 50.34 47.70
C ARG A 753 -15.00 48.96 47.54
N LYS A 754 -14.25 47.92 47.18
CA LYS A 754 -14.74 46.54 47.09
C LYS A 754 -15.20 46.01 48.45
N ARG A 755 -14.42 46.24 49.51
CA ARG A 755 -14.79 45.83 50.88
C ARG A 755 -16.04 46.56 51.39
N LEU A 756 -16.19 47.85 51.10
CA LEU A 756 -17.42 48.60 51.39
C LEU A 756 -18.62 48.10 50.55
N ALA A 757 -18.44 47.84 49.26
CA ALA A 757 -19.52 47.30 48.42
C ALA A 757 -19.99 45.91 48.90
N GLN A 758 -19.07 45.06 49.35
CA GLN A 758 -19.38 43.75 49.96
C GLN A 758 -20.03 43.88 51.35
N ALA A 759 -19.76 44.96 52.09
CA ALA A 759 -20.42 45.24 53.37
C ALA A 759 -21.84 45.86 53.22
N ILE A 760 -22.18 46.41 52.05
CA ILE A 760 -23.45 47.10 51.78
C ILE A 760 -24.53 46.17 51.19
N HIS A 761 -24.20 44.94 50.81
CA HIS A 761 -25.17 43.96 50.29
C HIS A 761 -25.54 42.86 51.31
N LYS A 762 -25.94 43.31 52.50
CA LYS A 762 -26.66 42.55 53.51
C LYS A 762 -27.79 43.42 54.10
N PRO A 763 -29.07 43.11 53.81
CA PRO A 763 -30.15 43.35 54.75
C PRO A 763 -30.13 42.21 55.78
N ASP A 764 -30.02 42.53 57.06
CA ASP A 764 -30.29 41.57 58.13
C ASP A 764 -31.76 41.74 58.55
N ASP A 765 -32.59 40.70 58.38
CA ASP A 765 -33.90 40.60 59.02
C ASP A 765 -33.77 39.85 60.35
N ILE A 766 -34.34 40.41 61.42
CA ILE A 766 -34.26 39.88 62.78
C ILE A 766 -35.64 39.38 63.20
N GLU A 767 -35.82 38.07 63.30
CA GLU A 767 -36.85 37.46 64.14
C GLU A 767 -36.26 36.31 64.97
N LEU A 768 -36.57 36.29 66.26
CA LEU A 768 -36.28 35.20 67.19
C LEU A 768 -37.39 35.15 68.24
N HIS A 769 -37.77 33.93 68.66
CA HIS A 769 -38.90 33.61 69.57
C HIS A 769 -40.30 33.66 68.90
N THR A 770 -41.23 32.71 69.12
CA THR A 770 -41.22 31.60 70.10
C THR A 770 -42.14 30.40 69.74
N MET A 771 -41.77 29.20 70.24
CA MET A 771 -42.60 27.98 70.48
C MET A 771 -43.37 27.37 69.30
N ARG A 772 -43.17 26.09 68.95
CA ARG A 772 -43.56 24.93 69.78
C ARG A 772 -42.79 23.64 69.42
N SER A 773 -42.77 22.66 70.34
CA SER A 773 -42.30 21.28 70.13
C SER A 773 -43.42 20.40 69.51
N ASP A 774 -43.25 19.14 69.07
CA ASP A 774 -42.33 18.08 69.54
C ASP A 774 -41.94 17.00 68.49
N LYS A 775 -41.08 16.04 68.92
CA LYS A 775 -40.58 14.84 68.18
C LYS A 775 -41.51 13.60 68.41
N PRO A 776 -41.29 12.35 67.88
CA PRO A 776 -40.06 11.75 67.29
C PRO A 776 -40.14 10.69 66.12
N HIS A 777 -38.94 10.33 65.61
CA HIS A 777 -38.48 9.03 65.04
C HIS A 777 -39.07 8.32 63.77
N ARG A 778 -38.12 7.88 62.90
CA ARG A 778 -38.16 6.75 61.91
C ARG A 778 -39.10 6.91 60.68
N ALA A 779 -38.92 6.27 59.50
CA ALA A 779 -37.90 5.34 58.95
C ALA A 779 -37.76 5.56 57.39
N PRO A 780 -36.84 4.88 56.64
CA PRO A 780 -36.37 5.38 55.32
C PRO A 780 -36.59 4.50 54.06
N ALA A 781 -36.22 5.10 52.90
CA ALA A 781 -35.59 4.52 51.70
C ALA A 781 -36.43 3.88 50.55
N MET A 782 -36.21 4.37 49.31
CA MET A 782 -35.42 3.63 48.28
C MET A 782 -34.91 4.55 47.15
N THR A 783 -33.90 4.06 46.41
CA THR A 783 -33.09 4.71 45.35
C THR A 783 -33.30 4.00 43.99
N ALA A 784 -32.72 4.41 42.84
CA ALA A 784 -32.40 5.72 42.23
C ALA A 784 -31.73 5.47 40.86
N ALA A 785 -31.94 6.33 39.85
CA ALA A 785 -31.11 6.45 38.63
C ALA A 785 -31.52 7.71 37.81
N ALA A 786 -30.75 8.26 36.87
CA ALA A 786 -29.33 8.65 36.82
C ALA A 786 -28.98 9.17 35.40
N LYS A 787 -28.40 10.38 35.26
CA LYS A 787 -27.27 10.78 34.35
C LYS A 787 -27.23 12.27 33.93
N SER A 788 -26.00 12.74 33.70
CA SER A 788 -25.47 13.83 32.84
C SER A 788 -26.30 15.11 32.54
N SER A 789 -25.83 16.37 32.69
CA SER A 789 -24.51 17.06 32.77
C SER A 789 -23.91 17.62 31.46
N SER A 790 -23.81 18.95 31.35
CA SER A 790 -22.76 19.72 30.63
C SER A 790 -22.90 21.23 31.03
N SER A 791 -21.87 21.90 31.58
CA SER A 791 -20.80 22.71 30.94
C SER A 791 -21.16 24.22 30.76
N SER A 792 -20.28 25.22 30.94
CA SER A 792 -18.94 25.30 31.58
C SER A 792 -18.39 26.76 31.63
N ARG A 793 -17.37 27.03 32.49
CA ARG A 793 -16.43 28.18 32.48
C ARG A 793 -17.06 29.56 32.83
N THR A 794 -16.34 30.60 33.27
CA THR A 794 -14.91 31.01 33.21
C THR A 794 -14.24 31.14 34.61
N ALA A 795 -12.95 30.80 34.84
CA ALA A 795 -11.69 31.52 34.53
C ALA A 795 -11.45 32.82 35.36
N SER A 796 -10.25 33.20 35.83
CA SER A 796 -8.88 32.78 35.45
C SER A 796 -7.74 33.18 36.45
N SER A 797 -6.63 32.42 36.44
CA SER A 797 -5.22 32.89 36.67
C SER A 797 -4.79 33.32 38.11
N SER A 798 -3.51 33.57 38.46
CA SER A 798 -2.23 33.66 37.69
C SER A 798 -0.95 33.46 38.56
N SER A 799 0.19 33.10 37.91
CA SER A 799 1.60 33.36 38.30
C SER A 799 2.17 32.69 39.57
N ALA A 800 3.47 32.37 39.73
CA ALA A 800 4.70 32.57 38.95
C ALA A 800 5.63 31.31 39.11
N SER A 801 6.96 31.21 38.85
CA SER A 801 8.04 32.17 38.48
C SER A 801 9.25 31.45 37.78
N THR A 802 10.45 32.04 37.84
CA THR A 802 11.80 31.66 37.33
C THR A 802 12.58 30.70 38.29
N THR A 803 13.75 30.06 38.03
CA THR A 803 14.82 30.15 36.99
C THR A 803 15.79 28.92 36.99
N SER A 804 16.58 28.77 35.91
CA SER A 804 18.02 28.34 35.85
C SER A 804 18.58 26.93 36.27
N SER A 805 19.17 26.24 35.27
CA SER A 805 20.53 25.60 35.20
C SER A 805 21.02 24.45 36.12
N SER A 806 21.08 23.24 35.52
CA SER A 806 22.25 22.31 35.36
C SER A 806 23.08 21.70 36.53
N SER A 807 23.37 20.39 36.35
CA SER A 807 24.58 19.60 36.74
C SER A 807 24.60 18.74 38.03
N GLY A 808 25.36 17.63 37.99
CA GLY A 808 25.56 16.63 39.08
C GLY A 808 24.51 15.50 39.11
N PHE A 809 24.70 14.20 38.78
CA PHE A 809 25.81 13.23 38.63
C PHE A 809 25.90 12.19 39.78
N LYS A 810 26.08 10.90 39.41
CA LYS A 810 26.19 9.65 40.25
C LYS A 810 24.91 9.11 40.94
N SER A 811 24.78 7.81 41.27
CA SER A 811 25.21 6.54 40.60
C SER A 811 24.79 5.28 41.40
N GLY A 812 24.34 4.20 40.71
CA GLY A 812 24.34 2.81 41.22
C GLY A 812 23.07 2.35 41.98
N VAL A 813 22.86 1.04 42.22
CA VAL A 813 23.59 -0.17 41.77
C VAL A 813 22.68 -1.43 41.90
N SER A 814 22.97 -2.50 41.13
CA SER A 814 22.37 -3.88 41.16
C SER A 814 20.86 -4.02 40.90
N HIS A 815 20.34 -4.89 40.03
CA HIS A 815 20.50 -6.35 39.78
C HIS A 815 19.92 -7.30 40.85
N ILE A 816 18.82 -7.97 40.51
CA ILE A 816 18.51 -9.42 40.64
C ILE A 816 17.10 -9.60 40.00
N HIS A 817 16.90 -10.25 38.85
CA HIS A 817 17.09 -11.65 38.39
C HIS A 817 15.78 -12.47 38.45
N VAL A 818 15.57 -13.31 37.43
CA VAL A 818 14.30 -13.98 37.10
C VAL A 818 14.21 -15.34 37.80
N GLN A 819 13.00 -15.79 38.16
CA GLN A 819 12.73 -17.23 38.18
C GLN A 819 11.29 -17.60 37.81
N GLN A 820 11.11 -18.87 37.46
CA GLN A 820 9.89 -19.46 36.87
C GLN A 820 8.97 -20.04 37.96
N GLY A 821 7.70 -20.25 37.64
CA GLY A 821 6.75 -20.99 38.47
C GLY A 821 5.57 -21.52 37.65
N THR A 822 5.24 -22.80 37.78
CA THR A 822 4.30 -23.51 36.90
C THR A 822 3.07 -24.08 37.62
N ALA A 823 1.98 -24.21 36.85
CA ALA A 823 0.95 -25.27 36.93
C ALA A 823 -0.30 -25.11 37.82
N THR A 824 -1.27 -25.98 37.49
CA THR A 824 -2.45 -26.48 38.25
C THR A 824 -3.70 -25.61 38.48
N ALA A 825 -4.72 -25.93 37.66
CA ALA A 825 -6.01 -26.54 38.08
C ALA A 825 -7.18 -25.72 38.70
N ALA A 826 -8.21 -25.55 37.86
CA ALA A 826 -9.60 -26.02 38.05
C ALA A 826 -10.61 -25.36 39.03
N ALA A 827 -11.84 -25.18 38.49
CA ALA A 827 -13.14 -25.07 39.18
C ALA A 827 -13.41 -23.75 39.95
N PRO A 828 -14.70 -23.39 40.26
CA PRO A 828 -15.93 -24.17 40.18
C PRO A 828 -17.07 -23.58 39.31
N GLY A 829 -18.20 -24.31 39.25
CA GLY A 829 -19.48 -23.80 38.75
C GLY A 829 -20.67 -24.60 39.30
N LYS A 830 -21.84 -23.94 39.43
CA LYS A 830 -23.20 -24.48 39.73
C LYS A 830 -24.20 -23.29 39.79
N ALA A 831 -25.51 -23.41 39.53
CA ALA A 831 -26.28 -24.37 38.74
C ALA A 831 -27.79 -24.00 38.67
N LYS A 832 -28.43 -24.21 37.49
CA LYS A 832 -29.85 -24.68 37.30
C LYS A 832 -31.01 -23.74 37.76
N THR A 833 -32.27 -23.90 37.33
CA THR A 833 -32.93 -24.97 36.51
C THR A 833 -34.07 -24.44 35.62
N SER A 834 -34.38 -25.17 34.53
CA SER A 834 -35.55 -25.03 33.65
C SER A 834 -36.75 -25.88 34.12
N PRO A 835 -37.87 -25.91 33.36
CA PRO A 835 -38.37 -27.21 32.85
C PRO A 835 -38.34 -27.39 31.30
N LEU A 836 -39.45 -27.84 30.69
CA LEU A 836 -39.55 -28.92 29.68
C LEU A 836 -40.78 -28.73 28.73
N PRO A 837 -41.09 -29.58 27.71
CA PRO A 837 -40.54 -30.92 27.38
C PRO A 837 -40.04 -31.12 25.92
N THR A 838 -39.68 -32.38 25.57
CA THR A 838 -39.12 -32.84 24.27
C THR A 838 -39.83 -34.12 23.77
N PRO A 839 -39.64 -34.58 22.51
CA PRO A 839 -38.64 -35.63 22.16
C PRO A 839 -38.07 -35.52 20.71
N ARG A 840 -37.32 -36.46 20.11
CA ARG A 840 -35.99 -37.10 20.40
C ARG A 840 -35.42 -37.70 19.03
N PRO A 841 -34.38 -38.58 18.89
CA PRO A 841 -33.26 -38.32 17.94
C PRO A 841 -32.95 -39.42 16.87
N LEU A 842 -31.73 -39.38 16.28
CA LEU A 842 -31.06 -40.29 15.27
C LEU A 842 -31.22 -39.87 13.79
N SER A 843 -30.32 -40.14 12.81
CA SER A 843 -28.88 -40.50 12.82
C SER A 843 -28.24 -40.43 11.41
N SER A 844 -26.93 -40.13 11.32
CA SER A 844 -25.94 -40.55 10.29
C SER A 844 -26.26 -40.58 8.76
N GLY A 845 -25.43 -39.86 7.99
CA GLY A 845 -24.96 -40.29 6.66
C GLY A 845 -25.63 -39.67 5.42
N MET A 846 -24.91 -38.80 4.70
CA MET A 846 -25.26 -38.37 3.33
C MET A 846 -24.35 -39.04 2.30
N SER A 847 -24.89 -39.34 1.13
CA SER A 847 -24.22 -40.06 0.05
C SER A 847 -23.45 -39.15 -0.92
N LEU A 848 -22.53 -39.75 -1.68
CA LEU A 848 -21.66 -39.04 -2.62
C LEU A 848 -22.45 -38.47 -3.82
N ASP A 849 -23.59 -39.09 -4.17
CA ASP A 849 -24.46 -38.61 -5.25
C ASP A 849 -25.40 -37.48 -4.81
N GLU A 850 -25.76 -37.38 -3.53
CA GLU A 850 -26.44 -36.19 -2.98
C GLU A 850 -25.52 -34.95 -3.01
N LEU A 851 -24.22 -35.14 -2.74
CA LEU A 851 -23.21 -34.08 -2.90
C LEU A 851 -23.05 -33.65 -4.37
N ARG A 852 -23.11 -34.61 -5.32
CA ARG A 852 -23.14 -34.30 -6.77
C ARG A 852 -24.40 -33.54 -7.16
N ALA A 853 -25.57 -33.93 -6.66
CA ALA A 853 -26.85 -33.24 -6.90
C ALA A 853 -26.85 -31.81 -6.33
N ALA A 854 -26.29 -31.59 -5.14
CA ALA A 854 -26.10 -30.26 -4.56
C ALA A 854 -25.14 -29.38 -5.38
N SER A 855 -24.06 -29.98 -5.90
CA SER A 855 -23.11 -29.31 -6.80
C SER A 855 -23.75 -28.91 -8.14
N ALA A 856 -24.55 -29.81 -8.74
CA ALA A 856 -25.30 -29.53 -9.97
C ALA A 856 -26.30 -28.37 -9.78
N ARG A 857 -27.09 -28.38 -8.70
CA ARG A 857 -28.03 -27.29 -8.37
C ARG A 857 -27.33 -25.95 -8.15
N ARG A 858 -26.12 -25.93 -7.55
CA ARG A 858 -25.30 -24.71 -7.45
C ARG A 858 -24.81 -24.21 -8.82
N LYS A 859 -24.42 -25.09 -9.74
CA LYS A 859 -24.04 -24.70 -11.11
C LYS A 859 -25.25 -24.16 -11.90
N GLU A 860 -26.42 -24.76 -11.76
CA GLU A 860 -27.66 -24.27 -12.41
C GLU A 860 -28.07 -22.88 -11.88
N ALA A 861 -28.00 -22.67 -10.55
CA ALA A 861 -28.25 -21.36 -9.95
C ALA A 861 -27.28 -20.28 -10.44
N ALA A 862 -25.99 -20.61 -10.55
CA ALA A 862 -24.98 -19.70 -11.11
C ALA A 862 -25.22 -19.41 -12.60
N ALA A 863 -25.67 -20.39 -13.39
CA ALA A 863 -26.03 -20.19 -14.79
C ALA A 863 -27.26 -19.26 -14.94
N LYS A 864 -28.30 -19.44 -14.11
CA LYS A 864 -29.48 -18.55 -14.07
C LYS A 864 -29.11 -17.12 -13.64
N ALA A 865 -28.23 -16.95 -12.66
CA ALA A 865 -27.71 -15.64 -12.26
C ALA A 865 -26.94 -14.95 -13.40
N LYS A 866 -26.08 -15.68 -14.14
CA LYS A 866 -25.33 -15.14 -15.28
C LYS A 866 -26.24 -14.79 -16.47
N ALA A 867 -27.32 -15.56 -16.70
CA ALA A 867 -28.33 -15.24 -17.71
C ALA A 867 -29.15 -13.99 -17.34
N ALA A 868 -29.54 -13.83 -16.07
CA ALA A 868 -30.23 -12.64 -15.59
C ALA A 868 -29.36 -11.37 -15.71
N ALA A 869 -28.06 -11.46 -15.42
CA ALA A 869 -27.12 -10.35 -15.61
C ALA A 869 -26.98 -9.93 -17.10
N ALA A 870 -27.02 -10.88 -18.04
CA ALA A 870 -26.98 -10.59 -19.47
C ALA A 870 -28.27 -9.92 -19.97
N ALA A 871 -29.43 -10.25 -19.39
CA ALA A 871 -30.73 -9.69 -19.77
C ALA A 871 -30.94 -8.23 -19.31
N ALA A 872 -30.18 -7.75 -18.33
CA ALA A 872 -30.21 -6.36 -17.87
C ALA A 872 -29.28 -5.41 -18.66
N GLY A 873 -28.63 -5.92 -19.71
CA GLY A 873 -27.45 -5.30 -20.33
C GLY A 873 -27.68 -4.34 -21.52
N GLY A 874 -28.92 -3.95 -21.85
CA GLY A 874 -29.13 -2.84 -22.79
C GLY A 874 -30.51 -2.72 -23.43
N GLU A 875 -31.09 -1.52 -23.34
CA GLU A 875 -31.91 -0.93 -24.40
C GLU A 875 -31.94 0.62 -24.28
N ALA A 876 -32.47 1.28 -25.32
CA ALA A 876 -32.59 2.74 -25.55
C ALA A 876 -31.30 3.48 -25.97
N ALA A 877 -31.30 4.38 -26.98
CA ALA A 877 -32.26 4.73 -28.05
C ALA A 877 -31.55 5.70 -29.04
N PRO A 878 -32.17 6.25 -30.12
CA PRO A 878 -33.38 5.86 -30.86
C PRO A 878 -33.08 5.59 -32.36
N ALA A 879 -34.12 5.43 -33.18
CA ALA A 879 -34.01 5.09 -34.60
C ALA A 879 -33.96 6.29 -35.58
N SER A 880 -33.26 6.11 -36.69
CA SER A 880 -33.65 6.67 -38.00
C SER A 880 -33.39 5.60 -39.06
N GLY A 881 -34.29 5.45 -40.04
CA GLY A 881 -34.18 4.40 -41.05
C GLY A 881 -34.52 4.91 -42.44
N ILE A 882 -33.87 4.35 -43.46
CA ILE A 882 -34.29 4.44 -44.86
C ILE A 882 -33.76 3.25 -45.67
N THR A 883 -34.60 2.82 -46.61
CA THR A 883 -34.58 1.69 -47.57
C THR A 883 -33.27 0.98 -47.97
N GLN A 884 -33.36 -0.36 -47.98
CA GLN A 884 -32.99 -1.29 -49.07
C GLN A 884 -31.97 -0.85 -50.16
N ARG A 885 -30.94 -1.68 -50.41
CA ARG A 885 -30.99 -2.79 -51.41
C ARG A 885 -29.73 -3.66 -51.40
N LYS A 886 -29.87 -4.93 -51.82
CA LYS A 886 -28.76 -5.77 -52.28
C LYS A 886 -28.49 -5.47 -53.75
N HIS A 887 -27.23 -5.46 -54.18
CA HIS A 887 -26.76 -6.28 -55.31
C HIS A 887 -25.23 -6.28 -55.36
N ALA A 888 -24.65 -7.40 -55.81
CA ALA A 888 -23.24 -7.49 -56.15
C ALA A 888 -23.04 -7.28 -57.67
N ALA A 889 -21.94 -6.62 -58.05
CA ALA A 889 -21.43 -6.58 -59.42
C ALA A 889 -19.89 -6.45 -59.38
N THR A 890 -19.23 -6.97 -60.42
CA THR A 890 -17.78 -7.16 -60.49
C THR A 890 -17.21 -6.40 -61.71
N VAL A 891 -15.88 -6.31 -61.82
CA VAL A 891 -15.08 -6.06 -63.06
C VAL A 891 -14.68 -4.61 -63.41
N SER A 892 -13.35 -4.41 -63.55
CA SER A 892 -12.64 -3.46 -64.45
C SER A 892 -12.64 -1.95 -64.12
N ARG A 893 -11.67 -1.10 -64.57
CA ARG A 893 -10.20 -1.16 -64.88
C ARG A 893 -9.78 0.25 -65.39
N ALA A 894 -8.51 0.65 -65.20
CA ALA A 894 -7.86 1.85 -65.79
C ALA A 894 -8.43 3.21 -65.32
N GLU A 895 -7.73 4.36 -65.34
CA GLU A 895 -6.33 4.75 -65.62
C GLU A 895 -6.09 6.12 -64.91
N GLY A 896 -4.89 6.63 -64.61
CA GLY A 896 -3.50 6.16 -64.79
C GLY A 896 -2.48 7.28 -64.47
N LEU A 897 -1.17 7.01 -64.64
CA LEU A 897 -0.02 7.96 -64.67
C LEU A 897 0.32 8.71 -63.35
N SER A 898 1.58 9.05 -63.01
CA SER A 898 2.93 8.78 -63.59
C SER A 898 3.94 8.57 -62.44
N GLY A 899 4.94 7.69 -62.52
CA GLY A 899 6.33 8.02 -62.97
C GLY A 899 7.25 8.40 -61.80
N THR A 900 8.53 8.01 -61.68
CA THR A 900 9.43 7.18 -62.52
C THR A 900 10.51 6.49 -61.66
N ARG A 901 10.99 5.31 -62.08
CA ARG A 901 12.23 4.63 -61.63
C ARG A 901 13.38 4.97 -62.62
N PRO A 902 14.68 4.61 -62.45
CA PRO A 902 15.20 3.29 -62.04
C PRO A 902 16.36 3.40 -60.99
N LEU A 903 17.22 2.42 -60.66
CA LEU A 903 17.40 0.99 -61.04
C LEU A 903 17.92 0.21 -59.79
N ASN A 904 18.70 -0.85 -59.98
CA ASN A 904 19.50 -1.63 -59.00
C ASN A 904 20.79 -2.11 -59.74
N PRO A 905 21.74 -2.85 -59.12
CA PRO A 905 21.62 -4.32 -59.03
C PRO A 905 21.24 -4.83 -57.64
#